data_AF-A0A8T1UP64-F1
#
_entry.id   AF-A0A8T1UP64-F1
#
_cell.length_a   1.000
_cell.length_b   1.000
_cell.length_c   1.000
_cell.angle_alpha   90.00
_cell.angle_beta   90.00
_cell.angle_gamma   90.00
#
_symmetry.space_group_name_H-M   'P 1'
#
loop_
_entity.id
_entity.type
_entity.pdbx_description
1 polymer ?
#
loop_
_entity_poly.entity_id
_entity_poly.type
_entity_poly.pdbx_seq_one_letter_code
_entity_poly.pdbx_strand_id
1 'polypeptide(L)'
;MASPLNAPAVKRYATTQTPPNSPRNAPRVGVLTLFSIIGLYALGFVVWGVSLSGSFVSSSSQLIRQLRRRQGAENVNKKDGIAVDRRWMAQLLDADRPPDLRCIGWKQTDSCDLQATEVPTRNRGCDQFVRGGIGGYCLMKDEATGQQIQVMYTACDTLHSSVTLSCRHAGDFVDFQWEVAKLAATIEREKETARNEDSSIPANRSEGILMVIYPKLLVSAYASIRALRAVNCTLPVELWYIESEMDIGNGTSLLDDIPKKLQEEYGPLTLHPITNVRVAGFNSKVHAITHTELEHVLFLDVDNVPVRDPSYLFKTPEFLQTGAVFWPDFWHPAHTIFNINEDSLLWELLDMPYTDMFEQESGQLVIDKTKSSAALRMLSLFAFHDPNLFSLYKLAHGDKDLFRLAWLKTNTPFHMIANPPGIAGTVRGTKFCGMSMAQFDTDGEVLFLHRNGKKLKGGLGAKRKPDEQIWTHLQHFRYRAPSPHAPEVEAAFEASKPMLPPNKKIDSPRVPLGSLGMPYSLLREKYSVHIFNGAPEFDETQWCYGQSVLTAPRYTTIAWGDTAFPDVERNLLQYANEAVALLPKPAVEYIVQTDREEATIIPQCLELCLMVMRRSPSSSPRSQRARCVNPVFMYLGIALYVGCLLFWWLFLKGDANRVRISRWSSAIYSKSTVEPELGSNTADTLLKTFARGIGAMTPELLELNKKHHIPDYKCVGWRHTGNCSPDGPREVKSDLTCGGIVQAGASGYCLLRDEATGNEIQTMRMSCDSLRNRTTFKCSQAVDFARVAPQVNAIIAVKTRELRQNEGEESRLRGSTLTNGANIVQLAEPTRGIVMVVYPKLLHSVHATIRLLRGYGCKLPVELWFLESEMGAAPLDYSRVLQSLVRDYGPMTLNGVTDNLVVGFTSKVYALAHSELDQILFLDADNAPVKDPTYLFDTPEFLKTGSIFWPDFWTPANTIFNLKAQSLIWELVGTPFVDMFEQESGQLLIDRKRAAIALHAAQFLAMREPRHLERLRLSYGDKDLFRLAWLKTNTPFHMIVTPPAAAGMVREDQYCGMTMVQHDTRGEVIFLHRNGKKLSGEEDFTRDHTWGQLQTFIFPEHLVSVDADPVERYEFVKKFYKVNIFKGGKEFVKTRMCYGDRYMESKHFRLTPWEELPYHNLEDTLLDYARDASQL
;
A
#
# COMPACT_ATOMS: atom_id res chain seq x y z
N MET A 1 -32.89 -54.11 34.42
CA MET A 1 -31.79 -53.20 34.83
C MET A 1 -30.69 -53.32 33.79
N ALA A 2 -30.27 -52.24 33.13
CA ALA A 2 -29.12 -52.25 32.22
C ALA A 2 -28.60 -50.83 31.92
N SER A 3 -27.27 -50.73 31.81
CA SER A 3 -26.48 -49.71 31.10
C SER A 3 -26.45 -48.24 31.60
N PRO A 4 -25.38 -47.47 31.26
CA PRO A 4 -24.95 -46.29 32.04
C PRO A 4 -24.75 -45.00 31.20
N LEU A 5 -24.36 -43.90 31.86
CA LEU A 5 -23.48 -42.85 31.30
C LEU A 5 -23.15 -41.77 32.36
N ASN A 6 -21.90 -41.29 32.39
CA ASN A 6 -21.56 -39.88 32.64
C ASN A 6 -20.05 -39.61 32.44
N ALA A 7 -19.69 -38.40 32.00
CA ALA A 7 -18.31 -37.99 31.74
C ALA A 7 -18.05 -36.53 32.19
N PRO A 8 -16.84 -36.19 32.68
CA PRO A 8 -16.49 -34.81 33.05
C PRO A 8 -15.99 -33.99 31.84
N ALA A 9 -16.18 -32.66 31.91
CA ALA A 9 -16.08 -31.76 30.76
C ALA A 9 -14.66 -31.49 30.22
N VAL A 10 -14.55 -31.38 28.89
CA VAL A 10 -13.36 -30.89 28.19
C VAL A 10 -13.24 -29.36 28.33
N LYS A 11 -12.11 -28.87 28.86
CA LYS A 11 -11.77 -27.43 28.84
C LYS A 11 -11.35 -27.02 27.42
N ARG A 12 -11.96 -25.95 26.90
CA ARG A 12 -11.63 -25.38 25.58
C ARG A 12 -10.29 -24.63 25.63
N TYR A 13 -9.42 -24.86 24.64
CA TYR A 13 -8.21 -24.07 24.43
C TYR A 13 -8.54 -22.74 23.75
N ALA A 14 -7.75 -21.70 24.02
CA ALA A 14 -7.93 -20.36 23.44
C ALA A 14 -7.39 -20.29 22.00
N THR A 15 -8.05 -19.49 21.16
CA THR A 15 -7.70 -19.28 19.75
C THR A 15 -6.59 -18.24 19.59
N THR A 16 -5.58 -18.55 18.77
CA THR A 16 -4.55 -17.60 18.34
C THR A 16 -5.14 -16.50 17.45
N GLN A 17 -4.62 -15.27 17.59
CA GLN A 17 -5.01 -14.09 16.81
C GLN A 17 -3.84 -13.63 15.94
N THR A 18 -4.13 -13.14 14.73
CA THR A 18 -3.17 -12.42 13.87
C THR A 18 -3.04 -10.95 14.32
N PRO A 19 -1.86 -10.32 14.15
CA PRO A 19 -1.64 -8.97 14.65
C PRO A 19 -2.34 -7.89 13.78
N PRO A 20 -3.11 -6.97 14.38
CA PRO A 20 -3.49 -5.71 13.74
C PRO A 20 -2.33 -4.70 13.82
N ASN A 21 -2.53 -3.50 13.27
CA ASN A 21 -1.65 -2.36 13.54
C ASN A 21 -2.11 -1.63 14.82
N SER A 22 -1.22 -0.88 15.47
CA SER A 22 -1.40 -0.31 16.82
C SER A 22 -2.13 1.04 16.84
N PRO A 23 -2.65 1.52 18.00
CA PRO A 23 -3.21 0.77 19.15
C PRO A 23 -4.41 1.45 19.87
N ARG A 24 -5.02 0.74 20.84
CA ARG A 24 -5.94 1.29 21.86
C ARG A 24 -5.53 0.85 23.28
N ASN A 25 -5.52 1.76 24.24
CA ASN A 25 -5.83 1.45 25.65
C ASN A 25 -7.06 2.22 26.14
N ALA A 26 -7.77 1.60 27.08
CA ALA A 26 -8.46 2.31 28.15
C ALA A 26 -8.13 1.60 29.48
N PRO A 27 -7.91 2.32 30.60
CA PRO A 27 -7.61 1.71 31.90
C PRO A 27 -8.87 1.16 32.59
N ARG A 28 -8.70 0.14 33.44
CA ARG A 28 -9.76 -0.49 34.25
C ARG A 28 -9.59 -0.23 35.74
N VAL A 29 -10.66 0.20 36.42
CA VAL A 29 -10.99 -0.10 37.83
C VAL A 29 -12.53 -0.08 37.94
N GLY A 30 -13.24 -0.96 38.65
CA GLY A 30 -12.78 -2.09 39.46
C GLY A 30 -13.95 -3.03 39.82
N VAL A 31 -13.71 -4.01 40.69
CA VAL A 31 -14.67 -5.06 41.07
C VAL A 31 -15.41 -4.67 42.36
N LEU A 32 -16.76 -4.68 42.33
CA LEU A 32 -17.65 -5.17 43.41
C LEU A 32 -19.13 -4.80 43.15
N THR A 33 -19.91 -5.72 42.57
CA THR A 33 -21.36 -5.82 42.85
C THR A 33 -21.91 -7.20 42.49
N LEU A 34 -22.01 -8.02 43.54
CA LEU A 34 -23.03 -9.02 43.86
C LEU A 34 -23.95 -9.58 42.76
N PHE A 35 -23.92 -10.92 42.68
CA PHE A 35 -25.06 -11.83 42.66
C PHE A 35 -26.47 -11.21 42.71
N SER A 36 -27.18 -11.33 41.58
CA SER A 36 -28.64 -11.51 41.51
C SER A 36 -29.02 -12.07 40.14
N ILE A 37 -30.28 -12.51 39.97
CA ILE A 37 -30.87 -12.96 38.69
C ILE A 37 -30.25 -14.25 38.09
N ILE A 38 -29.86 -15.21 38.92
CA ILE A 38 -29.82 -16.64 38.55
C ILE A 38 -30.91 -17.37 39.35
N GLY A 39 -32.17 -17.13 38.99
CA GLY A 39 -33.32 -17.67 39.76
C GLY A 39 -34.70 -17.67 39.09
N LEU A 40 -34.85 -17.20 37.84
CA LEU A 40 -36.17 -16.98 37.23
C LEU A 40 -36.38 -17.51 35.79
N TYR A 41 -35.45 -18.32 35.26
CA TYR A 41 -35.55 -18.89 33.90
C TYR A 41 -35.39 -20.42 33.85
N ALA A 42 -35.86 -21.13 34.89
CA ALA A 42 -35.77 -22.59 35.01
C ALA A 42 -37.13 -23.32 34.91
N LEU A 43 -38.22 -22.64 34.48
CA LEU A 43 -39.59 -23.13 34.67
C LEU A 43 -40.50 -22.83 33.45
N GLY A 44 -40.00 -23.09 32.24
CA GLY A 44 -40.72 -22.81 30.98
C GLY A 44 -40.42 -23.77 29.83
N PHE A 45 -39.98 -25.00 30.11
CA PHE A 45 -39.48 -25.93 29.08
C PHE A 45 -40.06 -27.36 29.16
N VAL A 46 -41.31 -27.50 29.64
CA VAL A 46 -42.08 -28.76 29.56
C VAL A 46 -43.53 -28.47 29.17
N VAL A 47 -43.83 -28.58 27.87
CA VAL A 47 -45.11 -29.00 27.23
C VAL A 47 -44.96 -28.76 25.72
N TRP A 48 -45.24 -29.80 24.92
CA TRP A 48 -45.09 -29.88 23.44
C TRP A 48 -43.65 -29.71 22.89
N GLY A 49 -43.26 -30.38 21.79
CA GLY A 49 -43.97 -31.47 21.11
C GLY A 49 -43.64 -31.66 19.62
N VAL A 50 -42.46 -32.19 19.28
CA VAL A 50 -42.11 -32.93 18.03
C VAL A 50 -42.58 -32.28 16.69
N SER A 51 -41.69 -31.77 15.82
CA SER A 51 -40.97 -32.63 14.85
C SER A 51 -39.93 -31.88 13.99
N LEU A 52 -38.89 -32.61 13.56
CA LEU A 52 -38.00 -32.44 12.36
C LEU A 52 -38.09 -31.10 11.58
N SER A 53 -37.07 -30.24 11.51
CA SER A 53 -35.81 -30.49 10.79
C SER A 53 -34.95 -29.20 10.68
N GLY A 54 -33.63 -29.32 10.44
CA GLY A 54 -32.79 -28.21 9.93
C GLY A 54 -31.76 -27.59 10.90
N SER A 55 -30.52 -27.48 10.40
CA SER A 55 -29.50 -26.47 10.73
C SER A 55 -28.99 -26.29 12.18
N PHE A 56 -27.83 -26.89 12.49
CA PHE A 56 -26.96 -26.43 13.59
C PHE A 56 -25.46 -26.70 13.35
N VAL A 57 -24.82 -25.94 12.45
CA VAL A 57 -23.35 -26.00 12.23
C VAL A 57 -22.75 -24.59 12.07
N SER A 58 -22.31 -24.00 13.19
CA SER A 58 -21.50 -22.77 13.21
C SER A 58 -20.30 -22.94 14.17
N SER A 59 -19.51 -23.99 13.94
CA SER A 59 -18.32 -24.32 14.74
C SER A 59 -17.28 -25.17 13.98
N SER A 60 -17.47 -25.40 12.67
CA SER A 60 -16.77 -26.45 11.92
C SER A 60 -15.45 -26.00 11.27
N SER A 61 -15.29 -24.74 10.88
CA SER A 61 -14.15 -24.30 10.04
C SER A 61 -12.77 -24.52 10.71
N GLN A 62 -12.60 -24.12 11.97
CA GLN A 62 -11.35 -24.37 12.71
C GLN A 62 -11.14 -25.85 13.03
N LEU A 63 -12.20 -26.61 13.28
CA LEU A 63 -12.10 -28.05 13.55
C LEU A 63 -11.71 -28.82 12.29
N ILE A 64 -12.30 -28.51 11.13
CA ILE A 64 -11.92 -29.05 9.82
C ILE A 64 -10.47 -28.67 9.47
N ARG A 65 -10.04 -27.44 9.79
CA ARG A 65 -8.64 -26.98 9.61
C ARG A 65 -7.65 -27.76 10.49
N GLN A 66 -8.02 -28.17 11.70
CA GLN A 66 -7.21 -29.07 12.53
C GLN A 66 -7.30 -30.54 12.07
N LEU A 67 -8.47 -31.00 11.63
CA LEU A 67 -8.67 -32.38 11.16
C LEU A 67 -7.93 -32.65 9.85
N ARG A 68 -7.93 -31.73 8.87
CA ARG A 68 -7.07 -31.83 7.67
C ARG A 68 -5.58 -31.92 8.04
N ARG A 69 -5.12 -31.08 8.98
CA ARG A 69 -3.72 -31.11 9.47
C ARG A 69 -3.38 -32.39 10.24
N ARG A 70 -4.34 -33.08 10.87
CA ARG A 70 -4.13 -34.40 11.49
C ARG A 70 -4.19 -35.55 10.49
N GLN A 71 -5.18 -35.58 9.60
CA GLN A 71 -5.31 -36.63 8.56
C GLN A 71 -4.16 -36.60 7.55
N GLY A 72 -3.52 -35.43 7.33
CA GLY A 72 -2.28 -35.32 6.56
C GLY A 72 -1.04 -35.91 7.27
N ALA A 73 -1.06 -36.05 8.60
CA ALA A 73 0.09 -36.53 9.37
C ALA A 73 0.18 -38.07 9.49
N GLU A 74 -0.91 -38.79 9.24
CA GLU A 74 -0.96 -40.26 9.34
C GLU A 74 -0.64 -40.98 8.00
N ASN A 75 -0.57 -40.23 6.88
CA ASN A 75 -0.27 -40.77 5.54
C ASN A 75 1.05 -40.22 4.98
N VAL A 76 2.17 -40.56 5.62
CA VAL A 76 3.53 -40.10 5.23
C VAL A 76 3.99 -40.67 3.87
N ASN A 77 3.39 -41.75 3.38
CA ASN A 77 3.81 -42.46 2.16
C ASN A 77 2.87 -42.25 0.95
N LYS A 78 2.60 -40.99 0.56
CA LYS A 78 2.36 -40.52 -0.82
C LYS A 78 1.87 -39.06 -0.83
N LYS A 79 2.76 -38.12 -1.15
CA LYS A 79 2.41 -36.82 -1.75
C LYS A 79 3.66 -36.15 -2.29
N ASP A 80 3.90 -36.32 -3.59
CA ASP A 80 4.78 -35.42 -4.33
C ASP A 80 4.14 -34.01 -4.32
N GLY A 81 4.96 -32.97 -4.16
CA GLY A 81 4.48 -31.58 -4.11
C GLY A 81 3.85 -31.15 -5.43
N ILE A 82 2.75 -30.39 -5.35
CA ILE A 82 1.92 -29.78 -6.42
C ILE A 82 2.28 -30.27 -7.85
N ALA A 83 1.70 -31.40 -8.23
CA ALA A 83 1.88 -32.02 -9.56
C ALA A 83 1.13 -31.26 -10.68
N VAL A 84 1.55 -30.03 -10.95
CA VAL A 84 1.25 -29.29 -12.18
C VAL A 84 1.88 -30.03 -13.37
N ASP A 85 1.21 -30.13 -14.53
CA ASP A 85 1.90 -30.57 -15.75
C ASP A 85 2.89 -29.47 -16.20
N ARG A 86 4.17 -29.69 -15.92
CA ARG A 86 5.28 -28.79 -16.27
C ARG A 86 5.96 -29.14 -17.59
N ARG A 87 5.44 -30.09 -18.40
CA ARG A 87 6.05 -30.47 -19.69
C ARG A 87 6.19 -29.31 -20.68
N TRP A 88 5.28 -28.34 -20.62
CA TRP A 88 5.31 -27.17 -21.49
C TRP A 88 6.54 -26.27 -21.25
N MET A 89 7.05 -26.17 -20.01
CA MET A 89 8.29 -25.42 -19.73
C MET A 89 9.53 -26.07 -20.36
N ALA A 90 9.60 -27.42 -20.38
CA ALA A 90 10.66 -28.11 -21.10
C ALA A 90 10.59 -27.83 -22.62
N GLN A 91 9.39 -27.88 -23.20
CA GLN A 91 9.15 -27.57 -24.62
C GLN A 91 9.51 -26.12 -24.99
N LEU A 92 9.32 -25.16 -24.07
CA LEU A 92 9.73 -23.76 -24.27
C LEU A 92 11.25 -23.55 -24.18
N LEU A 93 11.95 -24.31 -23.35
CA LEU A 93 13.41 -24.22 -23.26
C LEU A 93 14.10 -24.66 -24.55
N ASP A 94 13.59 -25.74 -25.17
CA ASP A 94 14.04 -26.27 -26.46
C ASP A 94 13.75 -25.33 -27.65
N ALA A 95 12.71 -24.48 -27.54
CA ALA A 95 12.27 -23.58 -28.62
C ALA A 95 13.15 -22.32 -28.82
N ASP A 96 14.12 -22.09 -27.94
CA ASP A 96 15.12 -21.00 -27.92
C ASP A 96 14.61 -19.56 -28.17
N ARG A 97 13.34 -19.30 -27.81
CA ARG A 97 12.71 -17.97 -27.77
C ARG A 97 11.99 -17.76 -26.44
N PRO A 98 11.72 -16.51 -26.01
CA PRO A 98 10.67 -16.25 -25.02
C PRO A 98 9.29 -16.64 -25.58
N PRO A 99 8.33 -17.00 -24.71
CA PRO A 99 7.01 -17.46 -25.13
C PRO A 99 6.08 -16.29 -25.51
N ASP A 100 5.47 -16.34 -26.70
CA ASP A 100 4.56 -15.29 -27.18
C ASP A 100 3.14 -15.54 -26.62
N LEU A 101 2.95 -15.17 -25.35
CA LEU A 101 1.80 -15.56 -24.56
C LEU A 101 0.64 -14.58 -24.63
N ARG A 102 -0.47 -15.11 -25.12
CA ARG A 102 -1.79 -14.50 -25.02
C ARG A 102 -2.56 -15.04 -23.83
N CYS A 103 -3.19 -14.16 -23.07
CA CYS A 103 -4.16 -14.60 -22.08
C CYS A 103 -5.49 -15.03 -22.73
N ILE A 104 -6.06 -16.13 -22.23
CA ILE A 104 -7.45 -16.56 -22.48
C ILE A 104 -8.36 -16.09 -21.33
N GLY A 105 -7.94 -16.29 -20.08
CA GLY A 105 -8.66 -15.78 -18.91
C GLY A 105 -8.41 -16.58 -17.63
N TRP A 106 -9.07 -16.18 -16.54
CA TRP A 106 -9.10 -16.90 -15.28
C TRP A 106 -10.07 -18.07 -15.33
N LYS A 107 -9.62 -19.25 -14.89
CA LYS A 107 -10.45 -20.43 -14.64
C LYS A 107 -10.61 -20.61 -13.13
N GLN A 108 -11.83 -20.50 -12.63
CA GLN A 108 -12.11 -20.63 -11.20
C GLN A 108 -12.58 -22.05 -10.86
N THR A 109 -12.11 -22.61 -9.75
CA THR A 109 -12.54 -23.94 -9.28
C THR A 109 -13.64 -23.86 -8.21
N ASP A 110 -14.24 -25.01 -7.88
CA ASP A 110 -15.31 -25.13 -6.88
C ASP A 110 -14.85 -24.99 -5.42
N SER A 111 -13.55 -25.18 -5.14
CA SER A 111 -13.01 -25.33 -3.79
C SER A 111 -11.53 -24.95 -3.68
N CYS A 112 -10.97 -25.05 -2.47
CA CYS A 112 -9.55 -24.77 -2.19
C CYS A 112 -8.57 -25.84 -2.72
N ASP A 113 -9.01 -26.81 -3.52
CA ASP A 113 -8.13 -27.85 -4.08
C ASP A 113 -7.65 -27.44 -5.48
N LEU A 114 -6.43 -27.81 -5.85
CA LEU A 114 -5.86 -27.55 -7.18
C LEU A 114 -6.27 -28.61 -8.21
N GLN A 115 -6.81 -29.75 -7.74
CA GLN A 115 -7.47 -30.76 -8.60
C GLN A 115 -9.01 -30.64 -8.58
N ALA A 116 -9.54 -29.52 -8.07
CA ALA A 116 -10.97 -29.22 -8.02
C ALA A 116 -11.59 -29.01 -9.42
N THR A 117 -12.90 -29.21 -9.53
CA THR A 117 -13.63 -28.99 -10.79
C THR A 117 -13.59 -27.52 -11.19
N GLU A 118 -13.33 -27.21 -12.47
CA GLU A 118 -13.61 -25.88 -13.02
C GLU A 118 -15.11 -25.58 -12.83
N VAL A 119 -15.43 -24.35 -12.46
CA VAL A 119 -16.79 -23.81 -12.40
C VAL A 119 -16.92 -22.76 -13.50
N PRO A 120 -17.36 -23.11 -14.72
CA PRO A 120 -17.26 -22.22 -15.88
C PRO A 120 -18.03 -20.90 -15.71
N THR A 121 -19.07 -20.90 -14.87
CA THR A 121 -19.88 -19.73 -14.50
C THR A 121 -19.17 -18.74 -13.56
N ARG A 122 -17.97 -19.07 -13.08
CA ARG A 122 -17.11 -18.22 -12.22
C ARG A 122 -15.76 -17.86 -12.86
N ASN A 123 -15.54 -18.29 -14.10
CA ASN A 123 -14.41 -17.86 -14.92
C ASN A 123 -14.45 -16.34 -15.15
N ARG A 124 -13.30 -15.75 -15.41
CA ARG A 124 -13.17 -14.29 -15.63
C ARG A 124 -12.31 -14.00 -16.85
N GLY A 125 -12.58 -12.90 -17.54
CA GLY A 125 -11.71 -12.41 -18.61
C GLY A 125 -10.34 -12.00 -18.09
N CYS A 126 -9.35 -11.91 -18.97
CA CYS A 126 -7.97 -11.55 -18.64
C CYS A 126 -7.84 -10.31 -17.77
N ASP A 127 -8.67 -9.30 -18.03
CA ASP A 127 -8.64 -7.98 -17.43
C ASP A 127 -9.29 -7.92 -16.02
N GLN A 128 -9.93 -9.00 -15.58
CA GLN A 128 -10.71 -9.03 -14.34
C GLN A 128 -9.89 -9.53 -13.16
N PHE A 129 -9.88 -8.76 -12.07
CA PHE A 129 -9.10 -9.09 -10.89
C PHE A 129 -9.67 -10.28 -10.09
N VAL A 130 -8.77 -11.05 -9.49
CA VAL A 130 -9.02 -12.18 -8.56
C VAL A 130 -8.24 -11.92 -7.28
N ARG A 131 -8.81 -12.19 -6.09
CA ARG A 131 -8.06 -12.11 -4.82
C ARG A 131 -7.38 -13.42 -4.47
N GLY A 132 -6.25 -13.33 -3.77
CA GLY A 132 -5.73 -14.44 -2.99
C GLY A 132 -6.78 -14.98 -2.01
N GLY A 133 -6.80 -16.30 -1.83
CA GLY A 133 -7.87 -17.00 -1.11
C GLY A 133 -8.95 -17.62 -1.99
N ILE A 134 -8.83 -17.54 -3.33
CA ILE A 134 -9.78 -18.12 -4.30
C ILE A 134 -9.10 -19.30 -5.02
N GLY A 135 -9.85 -20.37 -5.30
CA GLY A 135 -9.39 -21.52 -6.10
C GLY A 135 -9.40 -21.25 -7.61
N GLY A 136 -8.32 -21.55 -8.33
CA GLY A 136 -8.28 -21.49 -9.80
C GLY A 136 -6.88 -21.31 -10.39
N TYR A 137 -6.82 -20.94 -11.68
CA TYR A 137 -5.58 -20.66 -12.43
C TYR A 137 -5.82 -19.70 -13.61
N CYS A 138 -4.76 -19.07 -14.11
CA CYS A 138 -4.77 -18.35 -15.37
C CYS A 138 -4.49 -19.28 -16.56
N LEU A 139 -5.37 -19.24 -17.57
CA LEU A 139 -5.21 -19.96 -18.83
C LEU A 139 -4.61 -19.01 -19.88
N MET A 140 -3.46 -19.39 -20.41
CA MET A 140 -2.74 -18.69 -21.47
C MET A 140 -2.64 -19.55 -22.73
N LYS A 141 -2.21 -18.96 -23.83
CA LYS A 141 -1.96 -19.61 -25.12
C LYS A 141 -0.72 -19.00 -25.77
N ASP A 142 0.21 -19.83 -26.20
CA ASP A 142 1.31 -19.41 -27.08
C ASP A 142 0.76 -19.23 -28.50
N GLU A 143 0.90 -18.03 -29.06
CA GLU A 143 0.37 -17.72 -30.39
C GLU A 143 1.14 -18.45 -31.50
N ALA A 144 2.41 -18.78 -31.30
CA ALA A 144 3.25 -19.43 -32.32
C ALA A 144 3.02 -20.95 -32.46
N THR A 145 2.82 -21.69 -31.35
CA THR A 145 2.53 -23.13 -31.39
C THR A 145 1.04 -23.45 -31.35
N GLY A 146 0.21 -22.53 -30.86
CA GLY A 146 -1.20 -22.79 -30.60
C GLY A 146 -1.48 -23.44 -29.23
N GLN A 147 -0.45 -23.87 -28.50
CA GLN A 147 -0.55 -24.61 -27.23
C GLN A 147 -1.17 -23.74 -26.13
N GLN A 148 -2.04 -24.34 -25.32
CA GLN A 148 -2.57 -23.70 -24.10
C GLN A 148 -1.74 -24.14 -22.89
N ILE A 149 -1.47 -23.21 -21.98
CA ILE A 149 -0.74 -23.45 -20.73
C ILE A 149 -1.54 -22.89 -19.55
N GLN A 150 -1.39 -23.51 -18.38
CA GLN A 150 -2.08 -23.14 -17.15
C GLN A 150 -1.04 -22.71 -16.13
N VAL A 151 -1.18 -21.50 -15.62
CA VAL A 151 -0.18 -20.79 -14.79
C VAL A 151 -0.88 -19.93 -13.74
N MET A 152 -0.14 -19.45 -12.75
CA MET A 152 -0.67 -18.69 -11.61
C MET A 152 -1.81 -19.43 -10.91
N TYR A 153 -1.57 -20.69 -10.53
CA TYR A 153 -2.50 -21.47 -9.73
C TYR A 153 -2.65 -20.83 -8.35
N THR A 154 -3.88 -20.69 -7.87
CA THR A 154 -4.14 -20.29 -6.48
C THR A 154 -5.11 -21.21 -5.79
N ALA A 155 -4.76 -21.60 -4.56
CA ALA A 155 -5.64 -22.16 -3.56
C ALA A 155 -5.86 -21.13 -2.42
N CYS A 156 -6.52 -21.56 -1.35
CA CYS A 156 -6.98 -20.67 -0.29
C CYS A 156 -5.86 -20.08 0.59
N ASP A 157 -4.70 -20.73 0.69
CA ASP A 157 -3.52 -20.24 1.43
C ASP A 157 -2.34 -19.86 0.48
N THR A 158 -2.52 -19.94 -0.85
CA THR A 158 -1.46 -19.72 -1.86
C THR A 158 -1.01 -18.26 -1.99
N LEU A 159 -1.92 -17.32 -1.79
CA LEU A 159 -1.67 -15.88 -1.82
C LEU A 159 -2.36 -15.21 -0.64
N HIS A 160 -1.64 -14.31 0.04
CA HIS A 160 -2.20 -13.50 1.11
C HIS A 160 -3.41 -12.70 0.61
N SER A 161 -4.51 -12.66 1.37
CA SER A 161 -5.81 -12.14 0.93
C SER A 161 -5.86 -10.65 0.55
N SER A 162 -4.83 -9.88 0.89
CA SER A 162 -4.62 -8.49 0.41
C SER A 162 -3.95 -8.38 -0.97
N VAL A 163 -3.66 -9.52 -1.62
CA VAL A 163 -3.15 -9.59 -2.98
C VAL A 163 -4.32 -9.81 -3.92
N THR A 164 -4.38 -9.01 -4.99
CA THR A 164 -5.15 -9.32 -6.19
C THR A 164 -4.19 -9.63 -7.35
N LEU A 165 -4.64 -10.45 -8.29
CA LEU A 165 -3.94 -10.81 -9.52
C LEU A 165 -4.88 -10.62 -10.71
N SER A 166 -4.31 -10.55 -11.91
CA SER A 166 -5.03 -10.41 -13.17
C SER A 166 -4.31 -11.26 -14.19
N CYS A 167 -5.01 -12.13 -14.93
CA CYS A 167 -4.36 -13.00 -15.92
C CYS A 167 -3.79 -12.20 -17.10
N ARG A 168 -4.20 -10.94 -17.24
CA ARG A 168 -3.53 -9.91 -18.04
C ARG A 168 -2.03 -9.78 -17.75
N HIS A 169 -1.54 -10.15 -16.55
CA HIS A 169 -0.14 -10.01 -16.11
C HIS A 169 0.57 -11.39 -15.99
N ALA A 170 -0.05 -12.45 -16.50
CA ALA A 170 0.51 -13.80 -16.49
C ALA A 170 1.53 -14.04 -17.62
N GLY A 171 1.74 -13.06 -18.52
CA GLY A 171 2.88 -13.03 -19.43
C GLY A 171 4.19 -12.85 -18.65
N ASP A 172 4.33 -11.71 -17.98
CA ASP A 172 5.48 -11.36 -17.11
C ASP A 172 5.87 -12.50 -16.13
N PHE A 173 4.86 -13.19 -15.57
CA PHE A 173 5.05 -14.34 -14.68
C PHE A 173 5.80 -15.50 -15.35
N VAL A 174 5.45 -15.81 -16.60
CA VAL A 174 6.05 -16.91 -17.36
C VAL A 174 7.33 -16.48 -18.08
N ASP A 175 7.44 -15.22 -18.49
CA ASP A 175 8.69 -14.66 -19.00
C ASP A 175 9.79 -14.72 -17.92
N PHE A 176 9.46 -14.39 -16.67
CA PHE A 176 10.37 -14.57 -15.54
C PHE A 176 10.68 -16.05 -15.24
N GLN A 177 9.69 -16.96 -15.31
CA GLN A 177 9.96 -18.41 -15.22
C GLN A 177 10.93 -18.87 -16.33
N TRP A 178 10.81 -18.34 -17.54
CA TRP A 178 11.69 -18.63 -18.67
C TRP A 178 13.10 -18.06 -18.46
N GLU A 179 13.25 -16.82 -17.97
CA GLU A 179 14.56 -16.24 -17.62
C GLU A 179 15.27 -17.07 -16.54
N VAL A 180 14.54 -17.42 -15.46
CA VAL A 180 15.03 -18.26 -14.36
C VAL A 180 15.45 -19.64 -14.87
N ALA A 181 14.67 -20.25 -15.76
CA ALA A 181 14.97 -21.57 -16.32
C ALA A 181 16.13 -21.54 -17.33
N LYS A 182 16.23 -20.52 -18.19
CA LYS A 182 17.38 -20.31 -19.10
C LYS A 182 18.67 -20.05 -18.32
N LEU A 183 18.63 -19.24 -17.26
CA LEU A 183 19.79 -18.99 -16.40
C LEU A 183 20.22 -20.26 -15.65
N ALA A 184 19.27 -21.04 -15.11
CA ALA A 184 19.57 -22.31 -14.46
C ALA A 184 20.20 -23.33 -15.44
N ALA A 185 19.64 -23.49 -16.64
CA ALA A 185 20.20 -24.39 -17.67
C ALA A 185 21.60 -23.95 -18.15
N THR A 186 21.85 -22.64 -18.20
CA THR A 186 23.18 -22.08 -18.51
C THR A 186 24.18 -22.40 -17.40
N ILE A 187 23.79 -22.20 -16.14
CA ILE A 187 24.60 -22.51 -14.95
C ILE A 187 24.97 -24.01 -14.89
N GLU A 188 24.05 -24.94 -15.16
CA GLU A 188 24.40 -26.37 -15.14
C GLU A 188 25.34 -26.75 -16.29
N ARG A 189 25.16 -26.19 -17.51
CA ARG A 189 26.09 -26.43 -18.63
C ARG A 189 27.51 -25.92 -18.33
N GLU A 190 27.63 -24.77 -17.68
CA GLU A 190 28.92 -24.25 -17.21
C GLU A 190 29.53 -25.17 -16.14
N LYS A 191 28.74 -25.63 -15.16
CA LYS A 191 29.17 -26.60 -14.13
C LYS A 191 29.60 -27.96 -14.72
N GLU A 192 29.02 -28.40 -15.83
CA GLU A 192 29.45 -29.62 -16.54
C GLU A 192 30.76 -29.39 -17.29
N THR A 193 30.92 -28.21 -17.90
CA THR A 193 32.15 -27.83 -18.62
C THR A 193 33.33 -27.71 -17.67
N ALA A 194 33.17 -26.97 -16.55
CA ALA A 194 34.20 -26.73 -15.55
C ALA A 194 34.69 -27.98 -14.80
N ARG A 195 33.96 -29.11 -14.86
CA ARG A 195 34.43 -30.40 -14.30
C ARG A 195 35.53 -31.06 -15.13
N ASN A 196 35.82 -30.54 -16.33
CA ASN A 196 36.85 -31.08 -17.22
C ASN A 196 38.15 -30.25 -17.23
N GLU A 197 38.20 -29.15 -16.48
CA GLU A 197 39.40 -28.29 -16.36
C GLU A 197 39.90 -28.26 -14.91
N ASP A 198 41.11 -28.78 -14.68
CA ASP A 198 41.70 -28.95 -13.35
C ASP A 198 42.28 -27.59 -12.86
N SER A 199 41.41 -26.76 -12.30
CA SER A 199 41.72 -25.37 -11.95
C SER A 199 42.47 -25.23 -10.61
N SER A 200 43.74 -24.86 -10.68
CA SER A 200 44.57 -24.58 -9.51
C SER A 200 44.04 -23.37 -8.71
N ILE A 201 43.59 -23.59 -7.47
CA ILE A 201 43.03 -22.55 -6.61
C ILE A 201 44.13 -21.57 -6.14
N PRO A 202 43.97 -20.24 -6.33
CA PRO A 202 44.88 -19.24 -5.78
C PRO A 202 44.96 -19.29 -4.25
N ALA A 203 46.19 -19.30 -3.71
CA ALA A 203 46.44 -19.65 -2.31
C ALA A 203 46.30 -18.48 -1.30
N ASN A 204 45.62 -17.38 -1.65
CA ASN A 204 45.44 -16.24 -0.75
C ASN A 204 44.14 -15.47 -1.07
N ARG A 205 43.04 -15.86 -0.42
CA ARG A 205 41.71 -15.29 -0.65
C ARG A 205 41.48 -14.04 0.20
N SER A 206 40.79 -13.06 -0.35
CA SER A 206 40.40 -11.84 0.35
C SER A 206 39.22 -12.09 1.31
N GLU A 207 39.50 -12.13 2.61
CA GLU A 207 38.48 -12.27 3.67
C GLU A 207 38.12 -10.91 4.27
N GLY A 208 36.83 -10.60 4.44
CA GLY A 208 36.39 -9.33 5.01
C GLY A 208 34.92 -9.24 5.40
N ILE A 209 34.58 -8.15 6.08
CA ILE A 209 33.22 -7.81 6.51
C ILE A 209 32.65 -6.78 5.55
N LEU A 210 31.42 -7.00 5.09
CA LEU A 210 30.72 -6.15 4.14
C LEU A 210 29.48 -5.55 4.80
N MET A 211 29.35 -4.23 4.76
CA MET A 211 28.23 -3.50 5.35
C MET A 211 27.67 -2.48 4.35
N VAL A 212 26.35 -2.26 4.39
CA VAL A 212 25.73 -1.12 3.68
C VAL A 212 25.43 -0.01 4.68
N ILE A 213 25.91 1.20 4.41
CA ILE A 213 25.59 2.42 5.16
C ILE A 213 24.67 3.34 4.36
N TYR A 214 23.85 4.07 5.10
CA TYR A 214 23.04 5.20 4.61
C TYR A 214 22.83 6.18 5.78
N PRO A 215 22.45 7.45 5.55
CA PRO A 215 22.61 8.56 6.50
C PRO A 215 22.12 8.30 7.93
N LYS A 216 21.02 7.56 8.06
CA LYS A 216 20.36 7.26 9.34
C LYS A 216 21.08 6.24 10.21
N LEU A 217 21.86 5.35 9.61
CA LEU A 217 22.54 4.27 10.32
C LEU A 217 24.03 4.51 10.48
N LEU A 218 24.56 5.69 10.13
CA LEU A 218 25.96 6.04 10.39
C LEU A 218 26.33 5.89 11.89
N VAL A 219 25.42 6.27 12.79
CA VAL A 219 25.58 6.07 14.25
C VAL A 219 25.56 4.59 14.64
N SER A 220 24.70 3.76 14.01
CA SER A 220 24.70 2.31 14.20
C SER A 220 26.00 1.68 13.68
N ALA A 221 26.44 2.07 12.48
CA ALA A 221 27.69 1.58 11.86
C ALA A 221 28.91 1.90 12.73
N TYR A 222 29.02 3.11 13.28
CA TYR A 222 30.09 3.46 14.22
C TYR A 222 30.07 2.57 15.46
N ALA A 223 28.89 2.39 16.08
CA ALA A 223 28.74 1.55 17.27
C ALA A 223 29.07 0.07 16.99
N SER A 224 28.62 -0.48 15.85
CA SER A 224 28.82 -1.88 15.48
C SER A 224 30.25 -2.19 15.02
N ILE A 225 30.91 -1.28 14.29
CA ILE A 225 32.33 -1.43 13.91
C ILE A 225 33.23 -1.28 15.14
N ARG A 226 32.92 -0.35 16.05
CA ARG A 226 33.66 -0.25 17.31
C ARG A 226 33.43 -1.45 18.23
N ALA A 227 32.23 -2.03 18.24
CA ALA A 227 31.97 -3.30 18.92
C ALA A 227 32.78 -4.46 18.29
N LEU A 228 32.84 -4.56 16.96
CA LEU A 228 33.72 -5.49 16.22
C LEU A 228 35.19 -5.34 16.65
N ARG A 229 35.72 -4.12 16.73
CA ARG A 229 37.10 -3.90 17.19
C ARG A 229 37.27 -4.18 18.69
N ALA A 230 36.25 -3.92 19.52
CA ALA A 230 36.27 -4.23 20.95
C ALA A 230 36.28 -5.73 21.26
N VAL A 231 35.73 -6.58 20.36
CA VAL A 231 35.89 -8.05 20.43
C VAL A 231 37.17 -8.55 19.73
N ASN A 232 38.09 -7.65 19.37
CA ASN A 232 39.37 -7.89 18.69
C ASN A 232 39.27 -8.39 17.24
N CYS A 233 38.14 -8.21 16.54
CA CYS A 233 38.03 -8.57 15.13
C CYS A 233 38.90 -7.63 14.26
N THR A 234 39.90 -8.18 13.58
CA THR A 234 40.87 -7.45 12.74
C THR A 234 40.54 -7.44 11.24
N LEU A 235 39.48 -8.13 10.81
CA LEU A 235 39.06 -8.21 9.40
C LEU A 235 38.88 -6.82 8.76
N PRO A 236 39.22 -6.64 7.47
CA PRO A 236 38.88 -5.43 6.74
C PRO A 236 37.37 -5.25 6.64
N VAL A 237 36.91 -4.00 6.70
CA VAL A 237 35.49 -3.64 6.61
C VAL A 237 35.25 -2.83 5.34
N GLU A 238 34.34 -3.26 4.48
CA GLU A 238 33.88 -2.51 3.33
C GLU A 238 32.54 -1.82 3.63
N LEU A 239 32.50 -0.50 3.53
CA LEU A 239 31.28 0.30 3.68
C LEU A 239 30.76 0.72 2.30
N TRP A 240 29.68 0.07 1.86
CA TRP A 240 29.00 0.37 0.61
C TRP A 240 27.83 1.34 0.83
N TYR A 241 27.64 2.31 -0.05
CA TYR A 241 26.60 3.35 0.11
C TYR A 241 26.05 3.82 -1.23
N ILE A 242 24.79 4.26 -1.29
CA ILE A 242 24.25 4.91 -2.48
C ILE A 242 24.77 6.35 -2.52
N GLU A 243 25.49 6.71 -3.57
CA GLU A 243 26.21 8.00 -3.67
C GLU A 243 25.26 9.20 -3.51
N SER A 244 24.11 9.15 -4.17
CA SER A 244 23.06 10.18 -4.13
C SER A 244 22.27 10.25 -2.82
N GLU A 245 22.52 9.35 -1.87
CA GLU A 245 21.98 9.42 -0.50
C GLU A 245 22.97 10.05 0.50
N MET A 246 24.26 10.18 0.13
CA MET A 246 25.32 10.65 1.03
C MET A 246 25.78 12.11 0.77
N ASP A 247 25.39 12.69 -0.37
CA ASP A 247 25.52 14.14 -0.65
C ASP A 247 24.39 14.92 0.08
N ILE A 248 24.78 15.98 0.80
CA ILE A 248 23.85 16.87 1.52
C ILE A 248 23.75 18.27 0.88
N GLY A 249 24.40 18.45 -0.27
CA GLY A 249 24.45 19.70 -1.02
C GLY A 249 25.63 20.59 -0.64
N ASN A 250 25.83 21.65 -1.42
CA ASN A 250 26.88 22.66 -1.25
C ASN A 250 28.32 22.11 -1.15
N GLY A 251 28.57 20.90 -1.68
CA GLY A 251 29.89 20.26 -1.65
C GLY A 251 30.29 19.67 -0.30
N THR A 252 29.33 19.40 0.59
CA THR A 252 29.57 18.68 1.85
C THR A 252 29.02 17.26 1.74
N SER A 253 29.79 16.25 2.17
CA SER A 253 29.39 14.84 2.15
C SER A 253 29.37 14.24 3.55
N LEU A 254 28.40 13.37 3.84
CA LEU A 254 28.36 12.60 5.09
C LEU A 254 29.48 11.56 5.21
N LEU A 255 30.26 11.35 4.14
CA LEU A 255 31.43 10.49 4.14
C LEU A 255 32.60 11.10 4.92
N ASP A 256 32.74 12.43 4.93
CA ASP A 256 33.85 13.14 5.58
C ASP A 256 33.79 13.10 7.12
N ASP A 257 32.66 12.71 7.69
CA ASP A 257 32.41 12.68 9.13
C ASP A 257 32.69 11.27 9.71
N ILE A 258 31.62 10.52 10.04
CA ILE A 258 31.69 9.19 10.67
C ILE A 258 32.46 8.16 9.81
N PRO A 259 32.20 7.99 8.48
CA PRO A 259 32.87 6.96 7.69
C PRO A 259 34.39 7.17 7.58
N LYS A 260 34.82 8.42 7.38
CA LYS A 260 36.24 8.81 7.40
C LYS A 260 36.87 8.61 8.78
N LYS A 261 36.17 8.97 9.86
CA LYS A 261 36.62 8.69 11.23
C LYS A 261 36.79 7.19 11.51
N LEU A 262 35.89 6.35 11.01
CA LEU A 262 36.01 4.90 11.09
C LEU A 262 37.20 4.37 10.28
N GLN A 263 37.52 4.99 9.14
CA GLN A 263 38.69 4.66 8.33
C GLN A 263 40.01 5.06 9.02
N GLU A 264 40.04 6.23 9.67
CA GLU A 264 41.21 6.76 10.39
C GLU A 264 41.49 6.02 11.71
N GLU A 265 40.45 5.69 12.48
CA GLU A 265 40.60 5.18 13.87
C GLU A 265 40.41 3.65 13.98
N TYR A 266 39.64 3.02 13.09
CA TYR A 266 39.21 1.62 13.21
C TYR A 266 39.47 0.78 11.93
N GLY A 267 40.39 1.23 11.08
CA GLY A 267 40.85 0.49 9.90
C GLY A 267 41.48 -0.89 10.21
N PRO A 268 41.72 -1.74 9.19
CA PRO A 268 41.51 -1.51 7.76
C PRO A 268 40.02 -1.40 7.40
N LEU A 269 39.69 -0.37 6.62
CA LEU A 269 38.33 -0.05 6.19
C LEU A 269 38.35 0.71 4.85
N THR A 270 37.37 0.46 3.98
CA THR A 270 37.22 1.08 2.66
C THR A 270 35.79 1.59 2.45
N LEU A 271 35.63 2.58 1.56
CA LEU A 271 34.36 3.23 1.23
C LEU A 271 34.05 3.03 -0.25
N HIS A 272 32.88 2.47 -0.59
CA HIS A 272 32.51 2.08 -1.97
C HIS A 272 31.17 2.68 -2.43
N PRO A 273 31.16 3.55 -3.47
CA PRO A 273 29.94 4.18 -3.98
C PRO A 273 29.13 3.27 -4.92
N ILE A 274 27.83 3.16 -4.66
CA ILE A 274 26.82 2.61 -5.56
C ILE A 274 26.22 3.76 -6.36
N THR A 275 26.54 3.80 -7.65
CA THR A 275 26.09 4.83 -8.61
C THR A 275 24.95 4.35 -9.53
N ASN A 276 24.62 3.05 -9.49
CA ASN A 276 23.60 2.45 -10.35
C ASN A 276 22.18 2.78 -9.85
N VAL A 277 21.49 3.67 -10.57
CA VAL A 277 20.12 4.15 -10.26
C VAL A 277 19.02 3.08 -10.21
N ARG A 278 19.30 1.82 -10.56
CA ARG A 278 18.37 0.68 -10.35
C ARG A 278 18.51 0.03 -8.97
N VAL A 279 19.55 0.36 -8.21
CA VAL A 279 19.80 -0.17 -6.87
C VAL A 279 19.19 0.78 -5.86
N ALA A 280 18.23 0.29 -5.07
CA ALA A 280 17.56 1.04 -4.02
C ALA A 280 17.15 0.13 -2.86
N GLY A 281 17.13 0.65 -1.63
CA GLY A 281 16.70 -0.08 -0.45
C GLY A 281 17.46 -1.41 -0.26
N PHE A 282 16.72 -2.48 0.06
CA PHE A 282 17.26 -3.82 0.34
C PHE A 282 18.19 -4.39 -0.73
N ASN A 283 17.98 -4.07 -2.01
CA ASN A 283 18.80 -4.57 -3.11
C ASN A 283 20.25 -4.07 -3.09
N SER A 284 20.56 -3.03 -2.29
CA SER A 284 21.93 -2.58 -2.03
C SER A 284 22.82 -3.67 -1.44
N LYS A 285 22.29 -4.52 -0.55
CA LYS A 285 22.99 -5.68 0.03
C LYS A 285 23.46 -6.65 -1.05
N VAL A 286 22.53 -7.06 -1.92
CA VAL A 286 22.80 -7.94 -3.06
C VAL A 286 23.86 -7.32 -3.96
N HIS A 287 23.71 -6.04 -4.30
CA HIS A 287 24.67 -5.32 -5.14
C HIS A 287 26.08 -5.30 -4.54
N ALA A 288 26.22 -4.96 -3.25
CA ALA A 288 27.52 -4.94 -2.59
C ALA A 288 28.18 -6.34 -2.58
N ILE A 289 27.42 -7.40 -2.26
CA ILE A 289 27.94 -8.78 -2.24
C ILE A 289 28.40 -9.23 -3.62
N THR A 290 27.67 -8.88 -4.69
CA THR A 290 28.07 -9.27 -6.05
C THR A 290 29.26 -8.45 -6.57
N HIS A 291 29.42 -7.18 -6.18
CA HIS A 291 30.43 -6.26 -6.73
C HIS A 291 31.69 -6.04 -5.87
N THR A 292 31.76 -6.54 -4.63
CA THR A 292 33.00 -6.51 -3.81
C THR A 292 34.11 -7.41 -4.37
N GLU A 293 35.37 -6.99 -4.19
CA GLU A 293 36.59 -7.76 -4.50
C GLU A 293 36.98 -8.75 -3.37
N LEU A 294 36.18 -8.84 -2.30
CA LEU A 294 36.30 -9.87 -1.26
C LEU A 294 35.79 -11.24 -1.75
N GLU A 295 36.65 -12.27 -1.80
CA GLU A 295 36.24 -13.65 -2.11
C GLU A 295 35.43 -14.30 -0.97
N HIS A 296 35.82 -14.03 0.29
CA HIS A 296 35.18 -14.53 1.51
C HIS A 296 34.51 -13.34 2.22
N VAL A 297 33.18 -13.28 2.11
CA VAL A 297 32.35 -12.16 2.58
C VAL A 297 31.56 -12.57 3.81
N LEU A 298 31.75 -11.87 4.93
CA LEU A 298 30.76 -11.80 6.01
C LEU A 298 29.93 -10.54 5.77
N PHE A 299 28.72 -10.69 5.22
CA PHE A 299 27.78 -9.57 5.21
C PHE A 299 27.19 -9.38 6.60
N LEU A 300 27.14 -8.14 7.08
CA LEU A 300 26.60 -7.79 8.39
C LEU A 300 25.82 -6.47 8.31
N ASP A 301 24.56 -6.46 8.75
CA ASP A 301 23.79 -5.22 8.88
C ASP A 301 24.41 -4.31 9.95
N VAL A 302 24.40 -3.01 9.71
CA VAL A 302 25.09 -2.02 10.55
C VAL A 302 24.48 -1.83 11.95
N ASP A 303 23.30 -2.37 12.22
CA ASP A 303 22.69 -2.48 13.56
C ASP A 303 22.63 -3.94 14.07
N ASN A 304 23.48 -4.81 13.50
CA ASN A 304 23.71 -6.17 13.96
C ASN A 304 25.10 -6.29 14.59
N VAL A 305 25.12 -6.57 15.89
CA VAL A 305 26.34 -6.45 16.72
C VAL A 305 26.85 -7.84 17.12
N PRO A 306 28.10 -8.19 16.81
CA PRO A 306 28.69 -9.42 17.30
C PRO A 306 29.14 -9.29 18.76
N VAL A 307 28.93 -10.34 19.56
CA VAL A 307 29.38 -10.41 20.98
C VAL A 307 30.73 -11.12 21.16
N ARG A 308 31.28 -11.69 20.09
CA ARG A 308 32.60 -12.34 19.97
C ARG A 308 33.18 -12.02 18.59
N ASP A 309 34.49 -12.15 18.40
CA ASP A 309 35.10 -12.04 17.07
C ASP A 309 34.45 -13.04 16.09
N PRO A 310 33.85 -12.61 14.96
CA PRO A 310 33.27 -13.51 13.97
C PRO A 310 34.30 -14.09 12.98
N SER A 311 35.60 -13.73 13.05
CA SER A 311 36.60 -14.14 12.05
C SER A 311 36.83 -15.65 11.92
N TYR A 312 36.44 -16.43 12.93
CA TYR A 312 36.49 -17.89 12.87
C TYR A 312 35.44 -18.50 11.94
N LEU A 313 34.39 -17.76 11.55
CA LEU A 313 33.33 -18.27 10.69
C LEU A 313 33.86 -18.76 9.34
N PHE A 314 34.84 -18.06 8.74
CA PHE A 314 35.51 -18.48 7.50
C PHE A 314 36.33 -19.78 7.63
N LYS A 315 36.55 -20.26 8.86
CA LYS A 315 37.32 -21.47 9.20
C LYS A 315 36.43 -22.59 9.75
N THR A 316 35.11 -22.38 9.86
CA THR A 316 34.17 -23.43 10.25
C THR A 316 34.13 -24.55 9.20
N PRO A 317 34.03 -25.83 9.60
CA PRO A 317 33.82 -26.94 8.67
C PRO A 317 32.64 -26.69 7.72
N GLU A 318 31.56 -26.14 8.25
CA GLU A 318 30.32 -25.79 7.56
C GLU A 318 30.56 -24.81 6.41
N PHE A 319 31.26 -23.70 6.65
CA PHE A 319 31.61 -22.73 5.62
C PHE A 319 32.62 -23.30 4.61
N LEU A 320 33.69 -23.95 5.09
CA LEU A 320 34.72 -24.50 4.23
C LEU A 320 34.15 -25.54 3.25
N GLN A 321 33.21 -26.37 3.73
CA GLN A 321 32.57 -27.44 2.97
C GLN A 321 31.45 -26.96 2.02
N THR A 322 30.62 -25.99 2.44
CA THR A 322 29.45 -25.55 1.63
C THR A 322 29.71 -24.29 0.81
N GLY A 323 30.53 -23.36 1.33
CA GLY A 323 30.72 -22.03 0.76
C GLY A 323 29.65 -21.00 1.15
N ALA A 324 28.66 -21.35 1.98
CA ALA A 324 27.69 -20.37 2.48
C ALA A 324 27.13 -20.77 3.85
N VAL A 325 27.05 -19.82 4.79
CA VAL A 325 26.41 -20.00 6.10
C VAL A 325 25.31 -18.95 6.27
N PHE A 326 24.10 -19.43 6.53
CA PHE A 326 22.89 -18.64 6.72
C PHE A 326 22.26 -18.90 8.09
N TRP A 327 21.49 -17.92 8.57
CA TRP A 327 20.81 -17.96 9.86
C TRP A 327 19.29 -18.05 9.71
N PRO A 328 18.60 -18.79 10.60
CA PRO A 328 17.14 -18.85 10.63
C PRO A 328 16.54 -17.54 11.16
N ASP A 329 15.47 -17.08 10.52
CA ASP A 329 14.62 -15.99 10.99
C ASP A 329 13.55 -16.52 11.98
N PHE A 330 12.75 -15.63 12.59
CA PHE A 330 11.64 -15.99 13.46
C PHE A 330 10.59 -16.92 12.81
N TRP A 331 10.45 -16.92 11.49
CA TRP A 331 9.34 -17.59 10.81
C TRP A 331 9.70 -18.98 10.25
N HIS A 332 8.83 -19.93 10.56
CA HIS A 332 8.78 -21.26 9.96
C HIS A 332 7.53 -21.33 9.05
N PRO A 333 7.55 -22.03 7.90
CA PRO A 333 6.39 -22.15 6.99
C PRO A 333 5.05 -22.53 7.66
N ALA A 334 5.07 -23.27 8.77
CA ALA A 334 3.85 -23.61 9.54
C ALA A 334 3.21 -22.40 10.27
N HIS A 335 3.99 -21.33 10.46
CA HIS A 335 3.70 -20.14 11.27
C HIS A 335 4.10 -18.81 10.60
N THR A 336 4.41 -18.81 9.30
CA THR A 336 4.85 -17.65 8.54
C THR A 336 3.82 -16.52 8.49
N ILE A 337 4.32 -15.27 8.53
CA ILE A 337 3.54 -14.06 8.25
C ILE A 337 3.78 -13.51 6.83
N PHE A 338 4.75 -14.06 6.09
CA PHE A 338 5.21 -13.60 4.78
C PHE A 338 4.72 -14.47 3.62
N ASN A 339 3.76 -15.37 3.85
CA ASN A 339 3.15 -16.24 2.83
C ASN A 339 4.13 -17.24 2.20
N ILE A 340 5.24 -17.58 2.88
CA ILE A 340 6.20 -18.63 2.45
C ILE A 340 5.77 -19.99 3.05
N ASN A 341 4.54 -20.41 2.70
CA ASN A 341 3.93 -21.68 3.16
C ASN A 341 3.99 -22.76 2.06
N GLU A 342 3.48 -23.97 2.34
CA GLU A 342 3.54 -25.12 1.42
C GLU A 342 2.75 -24.95 0.10
N ASP A 343 1.68 -24.15 0.10
CA ASP A 343 0.81 -23.89 -1.04
C ASP A 343 1.19 -22.59 -1.81
N SER A 344 2.27 -21.91 -1.43
CA SER A 344 2.61 -20.55 -1.90
C SER A 344 2.92 -20.45 -3.39
N LEU A 345 2.42 -19.39 -4.05
CA LEU A 345 2.63 -19.12 -5.48
C LEU A 345 4.13 -18.95 -5.82
N LEU A 346 4.96 -18.64 -4.82
CA LEU A 346 6.41 -18.61 -4.90
C LEU A 346 7.02 -19.88 -5.53
N TRP A 347 6.48 -21.07 -5.19
CA TRP A 347 7.01 -22.35 -5.67
C TRP A 347 6.68 -22.61 -7.14
N GLU A 348 5.60 -22.01 -7.65
CA GLU A 348 5.30 -21.99 -9.08
C GLU A 348 6.17 -20.95 -9.80
N LEU A 349 6.22 -19.71 -9.30
CA LEU A 349 6.98 -18.60 -9.90
C LEU A 349 8.45 -18.94 -10.13
N LEU A 350 9.08 -19.66 -9.18
CA LEU A 350 10.47 -20.06 -9.29
C LEU A 350 10.69 -21.42 -9.97
N ASP A 351 9.62 -22.15 -10.30
CA ASP A 351 9.67 -23.57 -10.69
C ASP A 351 10.51 -24.40 -9.70
N MET A 352 10.01 -24.54 -8.47
CA MET A 352 10.70 -25.21 -7.37
C MET A 352 9.72 -26.12 -6.60
N PRO A 353 10.22 -27.19 -5.93
CA PRO A 353 9.47 -27.88 -4.90
C PRO A 353 9.43 -27.04 -3.62
N TYR A 354 8.33 -27.14 -2.87
CA TYR A 354 8.28 -26.64 -1.49
C TYR A 354 9.37 -27.32 -0.64
N THR A 355 10.07 -26.53 0.18
CA THR A 355 11.08 -27.00 1.14
C THR A 355 10.66 -26.60 2.56
N ASP A 356 10.38 -27.59 3.40
CA ASP A 356 10.05 -27.41 4.82
C ASP A 356 11.31 -27.06 5.62
N MET A 357 11.66 -25.78 5.64
CA MET A 357 12.78 -25.23 6.39
C MET A 357 12.46 -23.82 6.91
N PHE A 358 13.22 -23.33 7.89
CA PHE A 358 13.09 -21.95 8.34
C PHE A 358 13.30 -20.94 7.20
N GLU A 359 12.58 -19.82 7.29
CA GLU A 359 12.93 -18.61 6.54
C GLU A 359 14.30 -18.10 6.99
N GLN A 360 14.98 -17.34 6.13
CA GLN A 360 16.37 -16.94 6.34
C GLN A 360 16.47 -15.48 6.78
N GLU A 361 17.32 -15.17 7.75
CA GLU A 361 17.69 -13.79 8.12
C GLU A 361 18.85 -13.30 7.23
N SER A 362 18.77 -12.08 6.70
CA SER A 362 19.80 -11.49 5.81
C SER A 362 20.62 -10.36 6.43
N GLY A 363 20.39 -10.05 7.70
CA GLY A 363 21.22 -9.15 8.50
C GLY A 363 22.56 -9.74 8.93
N GLN A 364 22.78 -11.04 8.75
CA GLN A 364 24.10 -11.67 8.78
C GLN A 364 24.14 -12.91 7.88
N LEU A 365 25.19 -13.04 7.06
CA LEU A 365 25.45 -14.22 6.24
C LEU A 365 26.94 -14.31 5.85
N VAL A 366 27.45 -15.52 5.63
CA VAL A 366 28.83 -15.76 5.19
C VAL A 366 28.82 -16.41 3.81
N ILE A 367 29.59 -15.90 2.84
CA ILE A 367 29.63 -16.36 1.45
C ILE A 367 31.08 -16.46 0.93
N ASP A 368 31.43 -17.63 0.40
CA ASP A 368 32.52 -17.87 -0.55
C ASP A 368 31.95 -17.55 -1.95
N LYS A 369 32.33 -16.39 -2.52
CA LYS A 369 31.79 -15.94 -3.82
C LYS A 369 32.12 -16.90 -4.95
N THR A 370 33.27 -17.56 -4.88
CA THR A 370 33.76 -18.50 -5.89
C THR A 370 32.88 -19.75 -5.93
N LYS A 371 32.64 -20.39 -4.77
CA LYS A 371 31.69 -21.52 -4.64
C LYS A 371 30.23 -21.12 -4.89
N SER A 372 29.85 -19.89 -4.53
CA SER A 372 28.46 -19.40 -4.60
C SER A 372 28.10 -18.69 -5.91
N SER A 373 29.04 -18.57 -6.85
CA SER A 373 28.93 -17.80 -8.11
C SER A 373 27.64 -18.07 -8.90
N ALA A 374 27.24 -19.34 -9.02
CA ALA A 374 25.96 -19.75 -9.61
C ALA A 374 24.75 -19.13 -8.91
N ALA A 375 24.69 -19.22 -7.58
CA ALA A 375 23.57 -18.71 -6.79
C ALA A 375 23.56 -17.18 -6.72
N LEU A 376 24.73 -16.53 -6.73
CA LEU A 376 24.85 -15.06 -6.81
C LEU A 376 24.32 -14.49 -8.14
N ARG A 377 24.46 -15.23 -9.25
CA ARG A 377 23.84 -14.87 -10.54
C ARG A 377 22.32 -15.02 -10.49
N MET A 378 21.81 -16.11 -9.91
CA MET A 378 20.37 -16.31 -9.72
C MET A 378 19.74 -15.27 -8.78
N LEU A 379 20.44 -14.93 -7.69
CA LEU A 379 20.07 -13.87 -6.76
C LEU A 379 20.00 -12.49 -7.45
N SER A 380 20.95 -12.20 -8.34
CA SER A 380 20.94 -10.97 -9.15
C SER A 380 19.67 -10.86 -10.00
N LEU A 381 19.24 -11.96 -10.63
CA LEU A 381 17.99 -12.00 -11.38
C LEU A 381 16.78 -11.79 -10.45
N PHE A 382 16.74 -12.49 -9.30
CA PHE A 382 15.66 -12.35 -8.31
C PHE A 382 15.56 -10.93 -7.72
N ALA A 383 16.67 -10.22 -7.56
CA ALA A 383 16.68 -8.86 -7.03
C ALA A 383 16.33 -7.79 -8.08
N PHE A 384 16.79 -7.93 -9.33
CA PHE A 384 16.83 -6.83 -10.31
C PHE A 384 15.97 -6.99 -11.57
N HIS A 385 15.15 -8.05 -11.68
CA HIS A 385 14.09 -8.15 -12.70
C HIS A 385 13.02 -7.05 -12.55
N ASP A 386 12.40 -6.67 -13.66
CA ASP A 386 11.39 -5.61 -13.78
C ASP A 386 10.26 -6.11 -14.71
N PRO A 387 8.98 -6.19 -14.27
CA PRO A 387 8.47 -5.79 -12.96
C PRO A 387 8.89 -6.75 -11.84
N ASN A 388 9.14 -6.23 -10.62
CA ASN A 388 9.53 -7.06 -9.48
C ASN A 388 8.34 -7.88 -8.93
N LEU A 389 8.25 -9.14 -9.34
CA LEU A 389 7.10 -10.01 -9.09
C LEU A 389 6.96 -10.43 -7.62
N PHE A 390 8.05 -10.59 -6.88
CA PHE A 390 7.99 -10.87 -5.43
C PHE A 390 7.28 -9.75 -4.68
N SER A 391 7.57 -8.49 -5.03
CA SER A 391 6.92 -7.31 -4.42
C SER A 391 5.47 -7.17 -4.89
N LEU A 392 5.22 -7.34 -6.19
CA LEU A 392 3.88 -7.22 -6.78
C LEU A 392 2.89 -8.23 -6.18
N TYR A 393 3.32 -9.48 -5.95
CA TYR A 393 2.47 -10.56 -5.41
C TYR A 393 2.71 -10.87 -3.93
N LYS A 394 3.60 -10.12 -3.25
CA LYS A 394 3.96 -10.29 -1.82
C LYS A 394 4.41 -11.72 -1.48
N LEU A 395 5.33 -12.26 -2.29
CA LEU A 395 5.84 -13.64 -2.20
C LEU A 395 7.12 -13.77 -1.36
N ALA A 396 7.82 -12.66 -1.15
CA ALA A 396 8.96 -12.52 -0.25
C ALA A 396 8.99 -11.07 0.30
N HIS A 397 9.75 -10.82 1.38
CA HIS A 397 9.87 -9.49 1.97
C HIS A 397 11.29 -8.94 1.84
N GLY A 398 11.51 -8.05 0.87
CA GLY A 398 12.83 -7.49 0.58
C GLY A 398 13.80 -8.53 0.03
N ASP A 399 15.08 -8.39 0.38
CA ASP A 399 16.15 -9.32 0.02
C ASP A 399 16.14 -10.62 0.85
N LYS A 400 15.56 -10.56 2.06
CA LYS A 400 15.56 -11.57 3.13
C LYS A 400 15.80 -13.01 2.67
N ASP A 401 14.78 -13.64 2.08
CA ASP A 401 14.80 -15.06 1.68
C ASP A 401 15.34 -15.28 0.26
N LEU A 402 15.67 -14.22 -0.49
CA LEU A 402 16.11 -14.36 -1.88
C LEU A 402 17.43 -15.11 -1.99
N PHE A 403 18.34 -15.01 -1.00
CA PHE A 403 19.57 -15.80 -0.96
C PHE A 403 19.24 -17.30 -0.79
N ARG A 404 18.51 -17.68 0.25
CA ARG A 404 18.07 -19.08 0.45
C ARG A 404 17.35 -19.64 -0.77
N LEU A 405 16.45 -18.87 -1.40
CA LEU A 405 15.73 -19.30 -2.60
C LEU A 405 16.65 -19.47 -3.82
N ALA A 406 17.61 -18.55 -4.04
CA ALA A 406 18.55 -18.63 -5.15
C ALA A 406 19.48 -19.84 -5.03
N TRP A 407 20.01 -20.11 -3.83
CA TRP A 407 20.84 -21.29 -3.55
C TRP A 407 20.06 -22.59 -3.76
N LEU A 408 18.81 -22.65 -3.29
CA LEU A 408 17.93 -23.81 -3.54
C LEU A 408 17.63 -24.01 -5.03
N LYS A 409 17.40 -22.94 -5.81
CA LYS A 409 17.14 -23.05 -7.26
C LYS A 409 18.37 -23.56 -8.03
N THR A 410 19.58 -23.09 -7.70
CA THR A 410 20.82 -23.53 -8.35
C THR A 410 21.43 -24.80 -7.74
N ASN A 411 20.75 -25.43 -6.77
CA ASN A 411 21.26 -26.54 -5.96
C ASN A 411 22.67 -26.26 -5.38
N THR A 412 22.96 -25.00 -5.07
CA THR A 412 24.24 -24.58 -4.47
C THR A 412 24.23 -24.91 -2.98
N PRO A 413 25.26 -25.58 -2.42
CA PRO A 413 25.31 -25.91 -1.01
C PRO A 413 25.29 -24.67 -0.10
N PHE A 414 24.65 -24.80 1.05
CA PHE A 414 24.76 -23.86 2.17
C PHE A 414 24.48 -24.61 3.49
N HIS A 415 25.01 -24.08 4.58
CA HIS A 415 24.63 -24.47 5.93
C HIS A 415 23.58 -23.48 6.46
N MET A 416 22.52 -23.99 7.09
CA MET A 416 21.54 -23.21 7.84
C MET A 416 21.71 -23.53 9.32
N ILE A 417 22.01 -22.51 10.14
CA ILE A 417 22.25 -22.68 11.58
C ILE A 417 21.04 -23.38 12.24
N ALA A 418 21.32 -24.45 12.98
CA ALA A 418 20.30 -25.35 13.53
C ALA A 418 19.54 -24.77 14.74
N ASN A 419 20.11 -23.76 15.40
CA ASN A 419 19.55 -23.15 16.61
C ASN A 419 18.53 -22.06 16.21
N PRO A 420 17.24 -22.17 16.58
CA PRO A 420 16.24 -21.16 16.23
C PRO A 420 16.52 -19.86 17.01
N PRO A 421 16.23 -18.68 16.45
CA PRO A 421 16.65 -17.41 17.03
C PRO A 421 16.01 -17.13 18.39
N GLY A 422 16.83 -16.60 19.30
CA GLY A 422 16.40 -16.02 20.56
C GLY A 422 15.90 -14.58 20.37
N ILE A 423 15.31 -14.02 21.43
CA ILE A 423 14.80 -12.66 21.45
C ILE A 423 15.34 -11.93 22.67
N ALA A 424 16.13 -10.87 22.46
CA ALA A 424 16.58 -9.97 23.52
C ALA A 424 15.55 -8.85 23.73
N GLY A 425 15.32 -8.45 24.98
CA GLY A 425 14.26 -7.48 25.27
C GLY A 425 14.07 -7.05 26.71
N THR A 426 13.01 -6.28 26.90
CA THR A 426 12.67 -5.65 28.17
C THR A 426 11.62 -6.49 28.91
N VAL A 427 11.76 -6.63 30.23
CA VAL A 427 10.71 -7.18 31.11
C VAL A 427 10.15 -6.06 31.98
N ARG A 428 8.84 -6.00 32.10
CA ARG A 428 8.13 -5.10 33.02
C ARG A 428 6.97 -5.84 33.65
N GLY A 429 6.91 -5.82 34.99
CA GLY A 429 6.00 -6.69 35.73
C GLY A 429 6.22 -8.16 35.35
N THR A 430 5.15 -8.86 34.98
CA THR A 430 5.20 -10.27 34.53
C THR A 430 5.36 -10.45 33.02
N LYS A 431 5.60 -9.36 32.26
CA LYS A 431 5.54 -9.37 30.79
C LYS A 431 6.89 -9.12 30.14
N PHE A 432 7.25 -10.02 29.22
CA PHE A 432 8.39 -9.85 28.33
C PHE A 432 8.01 -9.08 27.07
N CYS A 433 8.94 -8.28 26.54
CA CYS A 433 8.81 -7.59 25.27
C CYS A 433 10.14 -7.62 24.50
N GLY A 434 10.25 -8.57 23.57
CA GLY A 434 11.41 -8.73 22.70
C GLY A 434 11.49 -7.67 21.60
N MET A 435 12.68 -7.12 21.37
CA MET A 435 12.94 -5.99 20.46
C MET A 435 14.21 -6.19 19.59
N SER A 436 14.91 -7.31 19.72
CA SER A 436 16.13 -7.64 18.97
C SER A 436 16.28 -9.16 18.86
N MET A 437 16.82 -9.66 17.76
CA MET A 437 17.15 -11.08 17.63
C MET A 437 18.49 -11.39 18.30
N ALA A 438 18.54 -12.52 19.00
CA ALA A 438 19.78 -13.16 19.41
C ALA A 438 20.01 -14.37 18.50
N GLN A 439 21.10 -14.33 17.75
CA GLN A 439 21.44 -15.29 16.70
C GLN A 439 22.70 -16.07 17.12
N PHE A 440 22.64 -17.39 16.97
CA PHE A 440 23.60 -18.33 17.51
C PHE A 440 24.62 -18.78 16.46
N ASP A 441 25.74 -19.37 16.88
CA ASP A 441 26.65 -20.11 16.01
C ASP A 441 26.28 -21.60 15.88
N THR A 442 27.20 -22.37 15.30
CA THR A 442 27.12 -23.83 15.12
C THR A 442 27.08 -24.60 16.43
N ASP A 443 27.78 -24.11 17.46
CA ASP A 443 27.86 -24.73 18.78
C ASP A 443 26.61 -24.40 19.63
N GLY A 444 25.92 -23.32 19.28
CA GLY A 444 24.70 -22.85 19.93
C GLY A 444 24.92 -21.73 20.95
N GLU A 445 26.09 -21.07 20.89
CA GLU A 445 26.38 -19.87 21.66
C GLU A 445 25.94 -18.62 20.90
N VAL A 446 25.46 -17.59 21.61
CA VAL A 446 25.05 -16.33 20.97
C VAL A 446 26.28 -15.69 20.32
N LEU A 447 26.17 -15.35 19.04
CA LEU A 447 27.21 -14.66 18.28
C LEU A 447 26.78 -13.25 17.87
N PHE A 448 25.53 -13.07 17.45
CA PHE A 448 25.03 -11.81 16.89
C PHE A 448 23.76 -11.31 17.61
N LEU A 449 23.66 -9.99 17.78
CA LEU A 449 22.52 -9.27 18.37
C LEU A 449 22.00 -8.22 17.37
N HIS A 450 20.97 -8.58 16.60
CA HIS A 450 20.39 -7.74 15.55
C HIS A 450 19.27 -6.85 16.13
N ARG A 451 19.50 -5.53 16.19
CA ARG A 451 18.58 -4.52 16.77
C ARG A 451 17.38 -4.16 15.88
N ASN A 452 16.82 -5.15 15.18
CA ASN A 452 15.75 -5.03 14.19
C ASN A 452 14.55 -4.15 14.64
N GLY A 453 14.16 -4.17 15.91
CA GLY A 453 13.05 -3.37 16.45
C GLY A 453 13.41 -1.95 16.92
N LYS A 454 14.66 -1.69 17.35
CA LYS A 454 15.13 -0.40 17.90
C LYS A 454 16.63 -0.16 17.61
N LYS A 455 16.92 0.17 16.35
CA LYS A 455 18.25 0.56 15.84
C LYS A 455 18.84 1.76 16.62
N LEU A 456 20.17 1.87 16.69
CA LEU A 456 20.88 2.94 17.41
C LEU A 456 20.89 4.24 16.58
N LYS A 457 20.56 5.37 17.23
CA LYS A 457 20.54 6.71 16.61
C LYS A 457 21.31 7.76 17.40
N GLY A 458 21.79 7.49 18.62
CA GLY A 458 22.55 8.44 19.45
C GLY A 458 21.83 9.75 19.75
N GLY A 459 20.49 9.78 19.68
CA GLY A 459 19.70 11.01 19.76
C GLY A 459 19.33 11.67 18.42
N LEU A 460 19.77 11.16 17.27
CA LEU A 460 19.45 11.73 15.94
C LEU A 460 18.07 11.32 15.39
N GLY A 461 17.27 10.58 16.14
CA GLY A 461 15.90 10.27 15.76
C GLY A 461 15.01 11.52 15.69
N ALA A 462 13.91 11.47 14.93
CA ALA A 462 13.00 12.60 14.71
C ALA A 462 12.53 13.35 15.99
N LYS A 463 12.37 12.63 17.11
CA LYS A 463 11.99 13.16 18.44
C LYS A 463 13.16 13.71 19.28
N ARG A 464 14.41 13.57 18.82
CA ARG A 464 15.67 13.82 19.56
C ARG A 464 15.71 13.25 20.99
N LYS A 465 15.18 12.03 21.16
CA LYS A 465 15.37 11.22 22.37
C LYS A 465 16.71 10.47 22.27
N PRO A 466 17.56 10.46 23.31
CA PRO A 466 18.66 9.51 23.42
C PRO A 466 18.19 8.06 23.30
N ASP A 467 19.09 7.16 22.93
CA ASP A 467 18.79 5.72 22.93
C ASP A 467 18.69 5.21 24.37
N GLU A 468 17.64 4.44 24.66
CA GLU A 468 17.35 3.87 25.98
C GLU A 468 17.90 2.42 26.05
N GLN A 469 18.36 1.96 27.23
CA GLN A 469 18.71 0.56 27.45
C GLN A 469 17.44 -0.31 27.39
N ILE A 470 17.42 -1.33 26.52
CA ILE A 470 16.24 -2.17 26.26
C ILE A 470 16.45 -3.65 26.54
N TRP A 471 17.69 -4.15 26.59
CA TRP A 471 18.00 -5.53 26.92
C TRP A 471 18.12 -5.68 28.45
N THR A 472 17.04 -6.16 29.05
CA THR A 472 16.98 -6.55 30.47
C THR A 472 17.01 -8.07 30.64
N HIS A 473 16.57 -8.80 29.61
CA HIS A 473 16.49 -10.26 29.59
C HIS A 473 16.65 -10.79 28.17
N LEU A 474 17.13 -12.02 28.05
CA LEU A 474 17.18 -12.83 26.83
C LEU A 474 16.16 -13.98 26.94
N GLN A 475 15.23 -14.07 25.99
CA GLN A 475 14.29 -15.19 25.89
C GLN A 475 14.69 -16.13 24.74
N HIS A 476 14.86 -17.42 25.02
CA HIS A 476 15.22 -18.43 24.01
C HIS A 476 14.34 -19.69 24.12
N PHE A 477 14.23 -20.47 23.03
CA PHE A 477 13.43 -21.69 22.97
C PHE A 477 14.13 -22.88 23.65
N ARG A 478 13.35 -23.84 24.15
CA ARG A 478 13.82 -25.12 24.70
C ARG A 478 13.08 -26.34 24.16
N TYR A 479 13.84 -27.38 23.85
CA TYR A 479 13.35 -28.68 23.35
C TYR A 479 12.62 -29.51 24.40
N ARG A 480 12.66 -29.11 25.68
CA ARG A 480 11.88 -29.71 26.77
C ARG A 480 11.04 -28.64 27.48
N ALA A 481 10.06 -29.09 28.24
CA ALA A 481 9.25 -28.23 29.10
C ALA A 481 9.79 -28.34 30.54
N PRO A 482 9.79 -27.25 31.33
CA PRO A 482 10.40 -27.24 32.65
C PRO A 482 9.77 -28.30 33.58
N SER A 483 10.60 -29.21 34.05
CA SER A 483 10.24 -30.26 35.03
C SER A 483 10.97 -30.00 36.35
N PRO A 484 10.29 -30.02 37.52
CA PRO A 484 10.92 -29.75 38.81
C PRO A 484 12.03 -30.72 39.28
N HIS A 485 12.35 -31.77 38.50
CA HIS A 485 13.17 -32.90 38.93
C HIS A 485 14.29 -33.28 37.95
N ALA A 486 14.66 -32.42 36.99
CA ALA A 486 15.59 -32.79 35.92
C ALA A 486 16.58 -31.72 35.37
N PRO A 487 17.09 -30.71 36.11
CA PRO A 487 18.06 -29.75 35.55
C PRO A 487 19.29 -30.40 34.91
N GLU A 488 19.86 -31.41 35.58
CA GLU A 488 21.04 -32.16 35.12
C GLU A 488 20.77 -32.95 33.82
N VAL A 489 19.54 -33.43 33.64
CA VAL A 489 19.12 -34.20 32.45
C VAL A 489 18.80 -33.28 31.26
N GLU A 490 18.52 -32.00 31.52
CA GLU A 490 18.38 -30.97 30.48
C GLU A 490 19.75 -30.41 30.09
N ALA A 491 20.66 -30.19 31.05
CA ALA A 491 22.07 -29.91 30.79
C ALA A 491 22.74 -31.04 29.98
N ALA A 492 22.51 -32.30 30.35
CA ALA A 492 23.01 -33.45 29.59
C ALA A 492 22.36 -33.59 28.19
N PHE A 493 21.16 -33.05 27.97
CA PHE A 493 20.53 -33.04 26.66
C PHE A 493 21.11 -31.95 25.75
N GLU A 494 21.29 -30.72 26.27
CA GLU A 494 21.96 -29.64 25.53
C GLU A 494 23.44 -29.99 25.25
N ALA A 495 24.13 -30.63 26.19
CA ALA A 495 25.48 -31.18 25.99
C ALA A 495 25.53 -32.41 25.06
N SER A 496 24.37 -32.96 24.66
CA SER A 496 24.27 -34.03 23.66
C SER A 496 23.93 -33.52 22.24
N LYS A 497 23.99 -32.20 22.02
CA LYS A 497 23.88 -31.57 20.69
C LYS A 497 24.80 -32.29 19.69
N PRO A 498 24.27 -32.86 18.60
CA PRO A 498 25.09 -33.54 17.61
C PRO A 498 25.90 -32.53 16.79
N MET A 499 27.19 -32.39 17.14
CA MET A 499 28.20 -31.86 16.23
C MET A 499 28.27 -32.74 14.97
N LEU A 500 28.54 -32.15 13.81
CA LEU A 500 28.94 -32.94 12.64
C LEU A 500 30.28 -33.64 12.93
N PRO A 501 30.39 -34.96 12.80
CA PRO A 501 31.68 -35.63 12.90
C PRO A 501 32.60 -35.08 11.79
N PRO A 502 33.84 -34.63 12.10
CA PRO A 502 34.61 -33.74 11.22
C PRO A 502 34.99 -34.31 9.83
N ASN A 503 34.76 -35.62 9.62
CA ASN A 503 35.01 -36.30 8.35
C ASN A 503 33.72 -36.67 7.57
N LYS A 504 32.52 -36.29 8.05
CA LYS A 504 31.27 -36.59 7.33
C LYS A 504 31.02 -35.55 6.24
N LYS A 505 30.65 -36.01 5.04
CA LYS A 505 30.29 -35.11 3.93
C LYS A 505 28.86 -34.59 4.07
N ILE A 506 28.68 -33.32 3.66
CA ILE A 506 27.38 -32.71 3.38
C ILE A 506 26.93 -33.20 1.99
N ASP A 507 26.25 -34.34 1.97
CA ASP A 507 25.93 -35.09 0.74
C ASP A 507 24.65 -34.62 0.00
N SER A 508 24.02 -33.50 0.40
CA SER A 508 22.83 -32.99 -0.30
C SER A 508 22.62 -31.47 -0.17
N PRO A 509 22.36 -30.74 -1.27
CA PRO A 509 21.93 -29.34 -1.25
C PRO A 509 20.42 -29.15 -0.98
N ARG A 510 19.66 -30.23 -0.74
CA ARG A 510 18.20 -30.19 -0.51
C ARG A 510 17.79 -30.59 0.90
N VAL A 511 18.74 -30.96 1.76
CA VAL A 511 18.47 -31.29 3.17
C VAL A 511 18.99 -30.13 4.02
N PRO A 512 18.13 -29.40 4.75
CA PRO A 512 18.58 -28.48 5.76
C PRO A 512 19.41 -29.24 6.80
N LEU A 513 20.69 -28.90 6.96
CA LEU A 513 21.59 -29.57 7.91
C LEU A 513 21.42 -29.09 9.35
N GLY A 514 20.16 -28.84 9.73
CA GLY A 514 19.70 -28.72 11.11
C GLY A 514 19.75 -30.08 11.82
N SER A 515 20.97 -30.47 12.23
CA SER A 515 21.37 -31.56 13.13
C SER A 515 20.45 -32.80 13.25
N LEU A 516 20.96 -33.93 12.76
CA LEU A 516 20.33 -35.27 12.72
C LEU A 516 19.88 -35.89 14.07
N GLY A 517 20.00 -35.18 15.19
CA GLY A 517 19.55 -35.64 16.52
C GLY A 517 18.58 -34.72 17.25
N MET A 518 18.32 -33.50 16.75
CA MET A 518 17.25 -32.67 17.30
C MET A 518 15.96 -32.91 16.49
N PRO A 519 14.82 -33.23 17.13
CA PRO A 519 13.60 -33.58 16.41
C PRO A 519 13.04 -32.33 15.70
N TYR A 520 13.35 -32.18 14.41
CA TYR A 520 12.89 -31.05 13.59
C TYR A 520 11.36 -30.93 13.55
N SER A 521 10.65 -32.06 13.62
CA SER A 521 9.19 -32.12 13.81
C SER A 521 8.71 -31.42 15.08
N LEU A 522 9.50 -31.41 16.16
CA LEU A 522 9.19 -30.68 17.40
C LEU A 522 9.43 -29.18 17.25
N LEU A 523 10.43 -28.74 16.47
CA LEU A 523 10.57 -27.32 16.10
C LEU A 523 9.34 -26.87 15.30
N ARG A 524 9.03 -27.56 14.21
CA ARG A 524 7.88 -27.29 13.33
C ARG A 524 6.53 -27.25 14.06
N GLU A 525 6.38 -27.98 15.16
CA GLU A 525 5.12 -28.04 15.93
C GLU A 525 5.09 -27.16 17.19
N LYS A 526 6.24 -26.78 17.77
CA LYS A 526 6.32 -26.12 19.10
C LYS A 526 7.08 -24.79 19.14
N TYR A 527 7.92 -24.49 18.15
CA TYR A 527 8.59 -23.19 18.08
C TYR A 527 7.65 -22.16 17.44
N SER A 528 7.35 -21.08 18.15
CA SER A 528 6.57 -19.97 17.61
C SER A 528 6.87 -18.66 18.34
N VAL A 529 7.30 -17.66 17.59
CA VAL A 529 7.41 -16.27 18.04
C VAL A 529 6.04 -15.61 17.85
N HIS A 530 5.47 -15.02 18.89
CA HIS A 530 4.24 -14.24 18.76
C HIS A 530 4.58 -12.76 18.59
N ILE A 531 3.73 -12.07 17.82
CA ILE A 531 3.69 -10.60 17.75
C ILE A 531 2.49 -10.16 18.60
N PHE A 532 2.74 -9.40 19.66
CA PHE A 532 1.69 -8.97 20.60
C PHE A 532 1.92 -7.52 21.05
N ASN A 533 0.84 -6.87 21.49
CA ASN A 533 0.91 -5.51 21.98
C ASN A 533 1.52 -5.46 23.40
N GLY A 534 2.45 -4.52 23.61
CA GLY A 534 3.16 -4.36 24.87
C GLY A 534 2.32 -3.80 26.03
N ALA A 535 1.20 -3.13 25.79
CA ALA A 535 0.38 -2.52 26.84
C ALA A 535 -0.30 -3.53 27.80
N PRO A 536 -0.57 -3.15 29.07
CA PRO A 536 -0.29 -1.84 29.69
C PRO A 536 1.16 -1.67 30.21
N GLU A 537 1.99 -2.71 30.24
CA GLU A 537 3.33 -2.67 30.83
C GLU A 537 4.33 -1.85 29.98
N PHE A 538 4.09 -1.80 28.67
CA PHE A 538 4.85 -1.01 27.69
C PHE A 538 3.96 0.03 27.01
N ASP A 539 4.58 0.93 26.23
CA ASP A 539 3.87 1.90 25.40
C ASP A 539 2.90 1.17 24.44
N GLU A 540 1.71 1.73 24.26
CA GLU A 540 0.66 1.18 23.40
C GLU A 540 1.13 0.95 21.96
N THR A 541 2.03 1.79 21.46
CA THR A 541 2.59 1.66 20.10
C THR A 541 3.72 0.62 20.02
N GLN A 542 4.21 0.10 21.15
CA GLN A 542 5.29 -0.89 21.19
C GLN A 542 4.73 -2.31 20.96
N TRP A 543 4.96 -2.82 19.75
CA TRP A 543 4.86 -4.24 19.45
C TRP A 543 6.04 -5.00 20.07
N CYS A 544 5.76 -6.22 20.51
CA CYS A 544 6.68 -7.09 21.20
C CYS A 544 6.77 -8.43 20.46
N TYR A 545 7.98 -8.96 20.35
CA TYR A 545 8.26 -10.29 19.81
C TYR A 545 8.55 -11.30 20.93
N GLY A 546 8.22 -12.57 20.68
CA GLY A 546 8.54 -13.70 21.56
C GLY A 546 7.30 -14.31 22.21
N GLN A 547 7.44 -14.76 23.46
CA GLN A 547 6.36 -15.18 24.34
C GLN A 547 6.15 -14.12 25.42
N SER A 548 4.92 -13.63 25.56
CA SER A 548 4.60 -12.52 26.47
C SER A 548 4.77 -12.86 27.95
N VAL A 549 4.67 -14.13 28.32
CA VAL A 549 4.78 -14.63 29.70
C VAL A 549 6.16 -15.25 29.93
N LEU A 550 6.84 -14.82 30.99
CA LEU A 550 8.19 -15.27 31.37
C LEU A 550 8.30 -16.79 31.56
N THR A 551 7.22 -17.42 32.02
CA THR A 551 7.13 -18.86 32.32
C THR A 551 6.49 -19.68 31.18
N ALA A 552 6.56 -19.21 29.93
CA ALA A 552 6.03 -19.93 28.78
C ALA A 552 6.69 -21.32 28.65
N PRO A 553 5.92 -22.42 28.54
CA PRO A 553 6.38 -23.79 28.85
C PRO A 553 7.35 -24.43 27.83
N ARG A 554 7.90 -23.64 26.90
CA ARG A 554 8.91 -24.01 25.89
C ARG A 554 9.95 -22.92 25.63
N TYR A 555 9.98 -21.91 26.49
CA TYR A 555 10.94 -20.81 26.42
C TYR A 555 11.55 -20.61 27.81
N THR A 556 12.72 -19.99 27.86
CA THR A 556 13.33 -19.53 29.11
C THR A 556 13.79 -18.09 28.94
N THR A 557 13.48 -17.26 29.92
CA THR A 557 13.87 -15.86 29.98
C THR A 557 14.95 -15.70 31.05
N ILE A 558 16.19 -15.49 30.60
CA ILE A 558 17.40 -15.28 31.41
C ILE A 558 17.57 -13.77 31.64
N ALA A 559 17.98 -13.31 32.83
CA ALA A 559 18.26 -11.87 33.03
C ALA A 559 19.56 -11.46 32.30
N TRP A 560 19.62 -10.23 31.80
CA TRP A 560 20.74 -9.79 30.94
C TRP A 560 22.08 -9.77 31.70
N GLY A 561 22.05 -9.49 33.00
CA GLY A 561 23.21 -9.58 33.88
C GLY A 561 23.78 -11.00 34.04
N ASP A 562 22.98 -12.03 33.77
CA ASP A 562 23.37 -13.44 33.84
C ASP A 562 23.84 -14.00 32.48
N THR A 563 23.90 -13.16 31.44
CA THR A 563 24.47 -13.52 30.12
C THR A 563 26.00 -13.41 30.13
N ALA A 564 26.67 -14.03 29.15
CA ALA A 564 28.11 -13.90 28.97
C ALA A 564 28.57 -12.52 28.44
N PHE A 565 27.65 -11.60 28.17
CA PHE A 565 27.91 -10.31 27.50
C PHE A 565 27.05 -9.15 28.08
N PRO A 566 26.99 -8.99 29.42
CA PRO A 566 26.01 -8.11 30.07
C PRO A 566 26.23 -6.62 29.75
N ASP A 567 27.47 -6.23 29.49
CA ASP A 567 27.87 -4.84 29.27
C ASP A 567 27.75 -4.35 27.81
N VAL A 568 27.47 -5.26 26.85
CA VAL A 568 27.46 -4.93 25.41
C VAL A 568 26.48 -3.80 25.08
N GLU A 569 25.29 -3.75 25.70
CA GLU A 569 24.37 -2.63 25.44
C GLU A 569 24.89 -1.30 25.98
N ARG A 570 25.54 -1.30 27.15
CA ARG A 570 26.10 -0.07 27.74
C ARG A 570 27.21 0.49 26.84
N ASN A 571 28.05 -0.40 26.32
CA ASN A 571 29.10 -0.06 25.37
C ASN A 571 28.52 0.49 24.07
N LEU A 572 27.51 -0.17 23.48
CA LEU A 572 26.83 0.31 22.26
C LEU A 572 26.17 1.69 22.44
N LEU A 573 25.51 1.94 23.56
CA LEU A 573 24.91 3.23 23.87
C LEU A 573 25.96 4.32 24.05
N GLN A 574 27.10 4.00 24.68
CA GLN A 574 28.25 4.90 24.75
C GLN A 574 28.79 5.21 23.34
N TYR A 575 29.07 4.19 22.53
CA TYR A 575 29.64 4.35 21.19
C TYR A 575 28.72 5.15 20.26
N ALA A 576 27.39 4.96 20.38
CA ALA A 576 26.40 5.75 19.65
C ALA A 576 26.40 7.24 20.04
N ASN A 577 26.61 7.57 21.32
CA ASN A 577 26.76 8.96 21.77
C ASN A 577 28.07 9.59 21.28
N GLU A 578 29.18 8.84 21.31
CA GLU A 578 30.47 9.29 20.78
C GLU A 578 30.42 9.54 19.27
N ALA A 579 29.74 8.67 18.50
CA ALA A 579 29.52 8.87 17.06
C ALA A 579 28.82 10.21 16.73
N VAL A 580 27.85 10.61 17.56
CA VAL A 580 27.08 11.86 17.34
C VAL A 580 27.92 13.10 17.65
N ALA A 581 28.96 13.00 18.49
CA ALA A 581 29.91 14.08 18.72
C ALA A 581 30.86 14.32 17.53
N LEU A 582 30.98 13.36 16.60
CA LEU A 582 31.79 13.49 15.38
C LEU A 582 31.05 14.21 14.24
N LEU A 583 29.73 14.34 14.30
CA LEU A 583 28.92 14.92 13.22
C LEU A 583 28.81 16.46 13.35
N PRO A 584 29.15 17.23 12.30
CA PRO A 584 28.95 18.68 12.28
C PRO A 584 27.45 19.01 12.22
N LYS A 585 27.09 20.24 12.62
CA LYS A 585 25.68 20.68 12.71
C LYS A 585 24.86 20.44 11.42
N PRO A 586 25.36 20.70 10.20
CA PRO A 586 24.61 20.42 8.97
C PRO A 586 24.32 18.93 8.77
N ALA A 587 25.27 18.04 9.09
CA ALA A 587 25.07 16.60 9.02
C ALA A 587 24.06 16.11 10.07
N VAL A 588 24.16 16.59 11.31
CA VAL A 588 23.18 16.34 12.39
C VAL A 588 21.77 16.80 11.99
N GLU A 589 21.67 17.97 11.34
CA GLU A 589 20.38 18.51 10.90
C GLU A 589 19.83 17.78 9.66
N TYR A 590 20.67 17.41 8.71
CA TYR A 590 20.29 16.55 7.58
C TYR A 590 19.81 15.18 8.06
N ILE A 591 20.57 14.47 8.90
CA ILE A 591 20.19 13.12 9.38
C ILE A 591 18.88 13.19 10.20
N VAL A 592 18.71 14.20 11.06
CA VAL A 592 17.46 14.43 11.80
C VAL A 592 16.31 14.82 10.87
N GLN A 593 16.55 15.60 9.81
CA GLN A 593 15.53 15.99 8.84
C GLN A 593 15.13 14.81 7.96
N THR A 594 16.07 14.01 7.46
CA THR A 594 15.83 12.76 6.76
C THR A 594 15.15 11.75 7.67
N ASP A 595 15.47 11.66 8.97
CA ASP A 595 14.67 10.87 9.92
C ASP A 595 13.31 11.47 10.25
N ARG A 596 13.07 12.78 10.08
CA ARG A 596 11.72 13.38 10.14
C ARG A 596 10.94 13.24 8.85
N GLU A 597 11.62 13.17 7.72
CA GLU A 597 11.03 12.88 6.42
C GLU A 597 10.67 11.42 6.35
N GLU A 598 11.54 10.49 6.73
CA GLU A 598 11.19 9.08 6.89
C GLU A 598 10.39 8.73 8.15
N ALA A 599 10.42 9.48 9.25
CA ALA A 599 9.35 9.36 10.27
C ALA A 599 8.03 9.95 9.75
N THR A 600 8.03 10.58 8.58
CA THR A 600 6.84 10.75 7.76
C THR A 600 6.67 9.70 6.64
N ILE A 601 7.73 9.07 6.10
CA ILE A 601 7.71 8.08 4.98
C ILE A 601 7.62 6.60 5.41
N ILE A 602 8.09 6.19 6.58
CA ILE A 602 7.83 4.84 7.12
C ILE A 602 6.34 4.74 7.49
N PRO A 603 5.73 5.82 8.03
CA PRO A 603 4.34 6.11 7.79
C PRO A 603 3.99 6.12 6.28
N GLN A 604 4.50 6.95 5.36
CA GLN A 604 4.13 6.81 3.91
C GLN A 604 4.56 5.49 3.19
N CYS A 605 4.86 4.37 3.89
CA CYS A 605 5.24 3.05 3.34
C CYS A 605 4.51 1.89 4.04
N LEU A 606 4.68 1.66 5.36
CA LEU A 606 3.79 0.76 6.12
C LEU A 606 2.36 1.29 6.08
N GLU A 607 2.27 2.60 6.20
CA GLU A 607 1.08 3.37 5.97
C GLU A 607 0.98 3.80 4.46
N LEU A 608 1.74 3.32 3.47
CA LEU A 608 1.19 3.24 2.09
C LEU A 608 0.22 2.05 1.97
N CYS A 609 0.38 1.05 2.84
CA CYS A 609 -0.67 0.07 3.12
C CYS A 609 -1.72 0.55 4.14
N LEU A 610 -1.51 1.66 4.86
CA LEU A 610 -2.40 2.14 5.95
C LEU A 610 -2.75 3.66 6.04
N MET A 611 -2.21 4.60 5.24
CA MET A 611 -2.32 6.10 5.30
C MET A 611 -3.68 6.61 4.88
N VAL A 612 -4.49 5.71 4.34
CA VAL A 612 -5.93 5.87 4.34
C VAL A 612 -6.47 6.02 5.80
N MET A 613 -5.70 5.74 6.89
CA MET A 613 -6.17 5.80 8.30
C MET A 613 -5.19 6.09 9.48
N ARG A 614 -4.16 6.94 9.38
CA ARG A 614 -3.89 7.93 10.47
C ARG A 614 -2.67 7.72 11.41
N ARG A 615 -1.69 8.65 11.44
CA ARG A 615 -0.56 8.69 12.40
C ARG A 615 -1.08 8.86 13.84
N SER A 616 -0.57 8.05 14.76
CA SER A 616 -0.53 8.34 16.21
C SER A 616 0.47 9.48 16.53
N PRO A 617 0.68 9.89 17.80
CA PRO A 617 -0.08 9.65 19.03
C PRO A 617 -0.37 10.95 19.85
N SER A 618 -1.19 10.85 20.92
CA SER A 618 -1.17 11.72 22.14
C SER A 618 -1.30 13.27 22.00
N SER A 619 -1.89 14.03 22.93
CA SER A 619 -2.77 13.75 24.07
C SER A 619 -3.33 15.08 24.63
N SER A 620 -4.44 14.99 25.37
CA SER A 620 -4.89 15.84 26.48
C SER A 620 -3.79 16.67 27.16
N PRO A 621 -4.09 17.88 27.67
CA PRO A 621 -4.90 17.96 28.89
C PRO A 621 -6.35 18.43 28.70
N ARG A 622 -7.27 17.77 29.44
CA ARG A 622 -8.30 18.35 30.35
C ARG A 622 -9.08 19.62 29.90
N SER A 623 -10.41 19.70 30.05
CA SER A 623 -11.37 18.74 30.63
C SER A 623 -12.82 19.25 30.54
N GLN A 624 -13.79 18.32 30.65
CA GLN A 624 -15.05 18.43 31.42
C GLN A 624 -15.76 19.82 31.50
N ARG A 625 -17.03 19.99 31.13
CA ARG A 625 -18.13 19.00 30.98
C ARG A 625 -19.30 19.57 30.16
N ALA A 626 -19.65 18.88 29.08
CA ALA A 626 -20.99 18.42 28.67
C ALA A 626 -22.26 19.14 29.19
N ARG A 627 -23.23 19.39 28.27
CA ARG A 627 -24.46 18.56 28.16
C ARG A 627 -25.49 18.96 27.06
N CYS A 628 -26.02 17.91 26.40
CA CYS A 628 -27.42 17.74 25.93
C CYS A 628 -27.92 18.56 24.71
N VAL A 629 -29.18 18.27 24.28
CA VAL A 629 -29.79 18.45 22.92
C VAL A 629 -29.37 17.29 21.98
N ASN A 630 -30.22 16.60 21.20
CA ASN A 630 -31.70 16.41 21.12
C ASN A 630 -32.02 15.05 20.41
N PRO A 631 -33.28 14.59 20.22
CA PRO A 631 -33.55 13.35 19.45
C PRO A 631 -33.08 13.39 17.98
N VAL A 632 -33.03 14.59 17.42
CA VAL A 632 -32.28 14.99 16.22
C VAL A 632 -30.92 14.29 16.17
N PHE A 633 -30.17 14.24 17.28
CA PHE A 633 -28.83 13.65 17.46
C PHE A 633 -28.84 12.11 17.34
N MET A 634 -29.94 11.44 17.75
CA MET A 634 -30.20 10.02 17.46
C MET A 634 -30.85 9.78 16.07
N TYR A 635 -31.12 10.83 15.32
CA TYR A 635 -31.25 10.81 13.87
C TYR A 635 -30.08 11.52 13.20
N LEU A 636 -28.95 11.78 13.92
CA LEU A 636 -27.70 12.44 13.44
C LEU A 636 -26.47 11.49 13.41
N GLY A 637 -26.43 10.52 14.32
CA GLY A 637 -25.40 9.47 14.44
C GLY A 637 -25.48 8.02 13.88
N ILE A 638 -26.10 7.69 12.73
CA ILE A 638 -25.82 6.46 11.92
C ILE A 638 -25.34 6.66 10.42
N ALA A 639 -24.99 7.87 9.90
CA ALA A 639 -24.19 8.12 8.66
C ALA A 639 -22.77 8.91 8.44
N LEU A 640 -21.79 9.11 9.40
CA LEU A 640 -20.27 8.88 9.68
C LEU A 640 -19.76 7.65 10.70
N TYR A 641 -19.56 6.25 10.72
CA TYR A 641 -19.96 4.73 10.40
C TYR A 641 -20.00 3.74 9.15
N VAL A 642 -20.99 3.52 8.27
CA VAL A 642 -21.05 2.57 7.12
C VAL A 642 -19.85 2.59 6.15
N GLY A 643 -18.94 3.54 6.27
CA GLY A 643 -17.85 3.75 5.34
C GLY A 643 -16.49 3.00 5.47
N CYS A 644 -16.27 1.92 6.24
CA CYS A 644 -14.98 1.17 6.33
C CYS A 644 -15.28 -0.07 5.49
N LEU A 645 -16.15 0.00 4.48
CA LEU A 645 -16.30 -1.12 3.56
C LEU A 645 -16.17 -0.82 1.99
N LEU A 646 -16.45 0.39 1.42
CA LEU A 646 -16.51 0.93 0.00
C LEU A 646 -15.40 1.63 -1.04
N PHE A 647 -14.32 2.54 -1.18
CA PHE A 647 -13.15 3.61 -0.79
C PHE A 647 -10.47 2.96 0.53
N TRP A 648 -10.12 1.87 1.33
CA TRP A 648 -8.84 1.14 1.40
C TRP A 648 -8.74 0.08 0.30
N TRP A 649 -9.88 -0.58 0.04
CA TRP A 649 -10.05 -1.68 -0.90
C TRP A 649 -9.75 -1.15 -2.32
N LEU A 650 -10.52 -0.17 -2.87
CA LEU A 650 -10.17 0.48 -4.16
C LEU A 650 -8.77 1.12 -4.17
N PHE A 651 -8.11 1.30 -3.02
CA PHE A 651 -6.81 1.97 -2.92
C PHE A 651 -5.60 1.03 -3.01
N LEU A 652 -5.80 -0.30 -3.01
CA LEU A 652 -4.70 -1.23 -2.74
C LEU A 652 -4.05 -1.90 -3.96
N LYS A 653 -4.66 -1.93 -5.15
CA LYS A 653 -4.02 -2.52 -6.34
C LYS A 653 -4.46 -2.00 -7.72
N GLY A 654 -3.46 -1.74 -8.56
CA GLY A 654 -3.58 -1.71 -10.02
C GLY A 654 -2.33 -1.13 -10.70
N ASP A 655 -1.52 -1.97 -11.35
CA ASP A 655 -0.75 -1.65 -12.57
C ASP A 655 -0.22 -2.95 -13.24
N ALA A 656 0.41 -2.83 -14.42
CA ALA A 656 1.15 -3.83 -15.22
C ALA A 656 0.35 -4.69 -16.25
N ASN A 657 -0.42 -4.03 -17.12
CA ASN A 657 -0.96 -4.58 -18.39
C ASN A 657 0.07 -5.49 -19.15
N ARG A 658 -0.29 -6.56 -19.91
CA ARG A 658 -1.42 -6.71 -20.87
C ARG A 658 -1.49 -8.15 -21.46
N VAL A 659 -2.62 -8.58 -22.06
CA VAL A 659 -2.76 -9.09 -23.45
C VAL A 659 -4.17 -9.69 -23.71
N ARG A 660 -4.65 -9.54 -24.96
CA ARG A 660 -5.97 -9.97 -25.50
C ARG A 660 -5.88 -11.35 -26.18
N ILE A 661 -7.01 -11.96 -26.56
CA ILE A 661 -7.59 -11.84 -27.93
C ILE A 661 -9.02 -12.39 -27.96
N SER A 662 -9.90 -11.63 -28.60
CA SER A 662 -11.26 -11.99 -28.97
C SER A 662 -11.33 -13.03 -30.10
N ARG A 663 -11.86 -14.23 -29.80
CA ARG A 663 -12.78 -15.01 -30.67
C ARG A 663 -13.12 -16.36 -30.03
N TRP A 664 -14.42 -16.68 -29.98
CA TRP A 664 -15.10 -18.00 -29.96
C TRP A 664 -16.41 -17.97 -29.14
N SER A 665 -17.40 -17.19 -29.57
CA SER A 665 -18.80 -17.30 -29.06
C SER A 665 -19.83 -16.53 -29.91
N SER A 666 -19.97 -16.88 -31.20
CA SER A 666 -21.15 -16.53 -32.00
C SER A 666 -22.11 -17.72 -32.10
N ALA A 667 -22.43 -18.31 -30.93
CA ALA A 667 -23.33 -19.44 -30.71
C ALA A 667 -23.43 -19.68 -29.19
N ILE A 668 -24.58 -19.90 -28.53
CA ILE A 668 -26.00 -19.71 -28.89
C ILE A 668 -26.69 -19.15 -27.63
N TYR A 669 -27.56 -18.15 -27.79
CA TYR A 669 -28.76 -18.01 -26.95
C TYR A 669 -29.95 -17.69 -27.85
N SER A 670 -31.16 -18.10 -27.43
CA SER A 670 -32.28 -18.32 -28.34
C SER A 670 -32.97 -17.05 -28.85
N LYS A 671 -33.22 -17.02 -30.17
CA LYS A 671 -34.05 -16.07 -30.93
C LYS A 671 -35.08 -15.26 -30.11
N SER A 672 -34.78 -13.97 -29.93
CA SER A 672 -35.71 -12.90 -30.29
C SER A 672 -35.19 -12.26 -31.57
N THR A 673 -36.01 -12.16 -32.63
CA THR A 673 -35.55 -11.69 -33.94
C THR A 673 -35.45 -10.17 -34.01
N VAL A 674 -34.27 -9.66 -33.66
CA VAL A 674 -33.76 -8.34 -34.07
C VAL A 674 -32.32 -8.55 -34.52
N GLU A 675 -31.94 -8.00 -35.68
CA GLU A 675 -30.59 -8.15 -36.23
C GLU A 675 -29.60 -7.21 -35.51
N PRO A 676 -28.36 -7.64 -35.22
CA PRO A 676 -27.39 -6.81 -34.54
C PRO A 676 -26.78 -5.79 -35.51
N GLU A 677 -27.26 -4.55 -35.50
CA GLU A 677 -26.68 -3.46 -36.29
C GLU A 677 -25.21 -3.22 -35.90
N LEU A 678 -24.30 -3.36 -36.87
CA LEU A 678 -22.92 -2.88 -36.81
C LEU A 678 -22.87 -1.35 -36.97
N GLY A 679 -23.65 -0.63 -36.15
CA GLY A 679 -24.00 0.77 -36.36
C GLY A 679 -24.11 1.66 -35.11
N SER A 680 -24.15 1.10 -33.90
CA SER A 680 -24.30 1.87 -32.64
C SER A 680 -23.10 2.75 -32.33
N ASN A 681 -23.08 3.95 -32.90
CA ASN A 681 -21.97 4.90 -32.84
C ASN A 681 -22.02 5.79 -31.59
N THR A 682 -22.31 5.20 -30.43
CA THR A 682 -22.64 5.90 -29.18
C THR A 682 -21.42 6.39 -28.41
N ALA A 683 -21.60 7.48 -27.66
CA ALA A 683 -20.56 8.12 -26.85
C ALA A 683 -20.03 7.19 -25.76
N ASP A 684 -20.89 6.37 -25.14
CA ASP A 684 -20.50 5.35 -24.16
C ASP A 684 -19.61 4.27 -24.78
N THR A 685 -19.90 3.87 -26.02
CA THR A 685 -19.09 2.90 -26.78
C THR A 685 -17.73 3.51 -27.17
N LEU A 686 -17.73 4.78 -27.61
CA LEU A 686 -16.53 5.54 -27.94
C LEU A 686 -15.63 5.74 -26.70
N LEU A 687 -16.23 6.13 -25.57
CA LEU A 687 -15.57 6.30 -24.27
C LEU A 687 -14.93 4.98 -23.81
N LYS A 688 -15.69 3.88 -23.76
CA LYS A 688 -15.18 2.55 -23.35
C LYS A 688 -14.06 2.06 -24.27
N THR A 689 -14.12 2.37 -25.57
CA THR A 689 -13.09 1.95 -26.54
C THR A 689 -11.81 2.77 -26.43
N PHE A 690 -11.91 4.10 -26.36
CA PHE A 690 -10.73 4.96 -26.18
C PHE A 690 -10.11 4.81 -24.78
N ALA A 691 -10.91 4.71 -23.72
CA ALA A 691 -10.40 4.59 -22.36
C ALA A 691 -9.57 3.32 -22.16
N ARG A 692 -9.95 2.20 -22.78
CA ARG A 692 -9.19 0.93 -22.66
C ARG A 692 -7.80 0.99 -23.28
N GLY A 693 -7.52 1.97 -24.15
CA GLY A 693 -6.16 2.45 -24.41
C GLY A 693 -5.14 1.38 -24.83
N ILE A 694 -5.60 0.35 -25.54
CA ILE A 694 -4.83 -0.88 -25.69
C ILE A 694 -3.73 -0.67 -26.74
N GLY A 695 -2.52 -0.37 -26.27
CA GLY A 695 -1.28 -0.34 -27.04
C GLY A 695 -0.98 -1.71 -27.68
N ALA A 696 -0.25 -1.66 -28.81
CA ALA A 696 -0.58 -2.42 -30.01
C ALA A 696 -2.02 -2.08 -30.47
N MET A 697 -2.13 -1.02 -31.28
CA MET A 697 -3.41 -0.47 -31.75
C MET A 697 -4.23 -1.57 -32.44
N THR A 698 -5.46 -1.83 -31.99
CA THR A 698 -6.34 -2.75 -32.73
C THR A 698 -6.72 -2.14 -34.08
N PRO A 699 -7.05 -2.98 -35.09
CA PRO A 699 -7.81 -2.55 -36.25
C PRO A 699 -9.05 -1.72 -35.85
N GLU A 700 -9.80 -2.16 -34.84
CA GLU A 700 -10.95 -1.45 -34.27
C GLU A 700 -10.60 -0.01 -33.82
N LEU A 701 -9.47 0.18 -33.11
CA LEU A 701 -9.03 1.48 -32.62
C LEU A 701 -8.43 2.34 -33.75
N LEU A 702 -7.77 1.72 -34.73
CA LEU A 702 -7.29 2.37 -35.95
C LEU A 702 -8.45 2.88 -36.81
N GLU A 703 -9.48 2.08 -37.02
CA GLU A 703 -10.69 2.45 -37.76
C GLU A 703 -11.48 3.53 -37.02
N LEU A 704 -11.64 3.41 -35.69
CA LEU A 704 -12.33 4.42 -34.89
C LEU A 704 -11.55 5.74 -34.84
N ASN A 705 -10.21 5.68 -34.72
CA ASN A 705 -9.35 6.86 -34.84
C ASN A 705 -9.50 7.52 -36.22
N LYS A 706 -9.42 6.75 -37.32
CA LYS A 706 -9.63 7.27 -38.69
C LYS A 706 -11.02 7.91 -38.87
N LYS A 707 -12.07 7.22 -38.42
CA LYS A 707 -13.48 7.69 -38.47
C LYS A 707 -13.67 9.02 -37.71
N HIS A 708 -12.98 9.18 -36.59
CA HIS A 708 -13.04 10.39 -35.75
C HIS A 708 -11.89 11.38 -36.00
N HIS A 709 -11.11 11.19 -37.08
CA HIS A 709 -10.01 12.06 -37.49
C HIS A 709 -8.94 12.28 -36.39
N ILE A 710 -8.71 11.24 -35.58
CA ILE A 710 -7.66 11.18 -34.56
C ILE A 710 -6.32 10.89 -35.27
N PRO A 711 -5.30 11.77 -35.19
CA PRO A 711 -4.06 11.60 -35.93
C PRO A 711 -3.23 10.38 -35.54
N ASP A 712 -2.43 9.90 -36.50
CA ASP A 712 -1.50 8.79 -36.29
C ASP A 712 -0.06 9.31 -36.30
N TYR A 713 0.56 9.37 -35.12
CA TYR A 713 1.85 10.02 -34.89
C TYR A 713 2.98 9.04 -34.64
N LYS A 714 4.10 9.23 -35.35
CA LYS A 714 5.40 8.62 -35.07
C LYS A 714 6.27 9.59 -34.28
N CYS A 715 7.02 9.12 -33.29
CA CYS A 715 8.00 9.96 -32.59
C CYS A 715 9.27 10.17 -33.44
N VAL A 716 9.77 11.42 -33.48
CA VAL A 716 11.03 11.82 -34.13
C VAL A 716 12.12 12.15 -33.09
N GLY A 717 11.74 12.61 -31.89
CA GLY A 717 12.62 12.75 -30.73
C GLY A 717 12.40 14.04 -29.95
N TRP A 718 13.12 14.17 -28.84
CA TRP A 718 13.15 15.37 -28.01
C TRP A 718 14.03 16.44 -28.64
N ARG A 719 13.61 17.70 -28.55
CA ARG A 719 14.36 18.88 -29.00
C ARG A 719 14.56 19.79 -27.79
N HIS A 720 15.81 19.94 -27.35
CA HIS A 720 16.13 20.76 -26.18
C HIS A 720 16.26 22.23 -26.57
N THR A 721 15.82 23.12 -25.69
CA THR A 721 15.87 24.56 -25.91
C THR A 721 16.33 25.28 -24.65
N GLY A 722 17.14 26.32 -24.82
CA GLY A 722 17.64 27.15 -23.72
C GLY A 722 16.60 28.11 -23.13
N ASN A 723 17.03 28.94 -22.18
CA ASN A 723 16.25 30.02 -21.57
C ASN A 723 14.93 29.59 -20.90
N CYS A 724 14.81 28.33 -20.46
CA CYS A 724 13.61 27.77 -19.83
C CYS A 724 12.31 27.93 -20.66
N SER A 725 12.40 27.98 -21.99
CA SER A 725 11.26 28.15 -22.89
C SER A 725 11.25 27.09 -23.99
N PRO A 726 10.10 26.48 -24.35
CA PRO A 726 10.01 25.55 -25.48
C PRO A 726 10.25 26.22 -26.84
N ASP A 727 10.12 27.55 -26.91
CA ASP A 727 10.46 28.38 -28.08
C ASP A 727 11.84 29.05 -27.95
N GLY A 728 12.66 28.61 -26.99
CA GLY A 728 14.03 29.08 -26.79
C GLY A 728 15.01 28.62 -27.89
N PRO A 729 16.26 29.12 -27.88
CA PRO A 729 17.28 28.70 -28.84
C PRO A 729 17.56 27.19 -28.71
N ARG A 730 17.57 26.45 -29.83
CA ARG A 730 17.73 24.98 -29.82
C ARG A 730 19.17 24.57 -29.48
N GLU A 731 19.29 23.68 -28.50
CA GLU A 731 20.56 23.19 -27.98
C GLU A 731 20.81 21.77 -28.46
N VAL A 732 21.23 21.61 -29.72
CA VAL A 732 21.31 20.32 -30.44
C VAL A 732 22.13 19.24 -29.71
N LYS A 733 23.08 19.61 -28.86
CA LYS A 733 23.86 18.67 -28.02
C LYS A 733 23.04 17.96 -26.93
N SER A 734 21.88 18.51 -26.59
CA SER A 734 20.97 18.04 -25.53
C SER A 734 19.67 17.42 -26.10
N ASP A 735 19.55 17.32 -27.43
CA ASP A 735 18.45 16.60 -28.09
C ASP A 735 18.54 15.09 -27.75
N LEU A 736 17.39 14.45 -27.51
CA LEU A 736 17.32 13.02 -27.16
C LEU A 736 16.50 12.22 -28.18
N THR A 737 16.80 10.92 -28.29
CA THR A 737 15.99 9.98 -29.08
C THR A 737 14.64 9.72 -28.40
N CYS A 738 13.71 9.08 -29.12
CA CYS A 738 12.41 8.68 -28.57
C CYS A 738 12.48 7.74 -27.36
N GLY A 739 13.59 7.02 -27.16
CA GLY A 739 13.84 6.19 -25.99
C GLY A 739 14.50 6.92 -24.81
N GLY A 740 15.08 8.11 -25.06
CA GLY A 740 15.76 8.93 -24.05
C GLY A 740 14.80 9.46 -22.98
N ILE A 741 15.33 9.65 -21.78
CA ILE A 741 14.57 10.08 -20.59
C ILE A 741 14.72 11.59 -20.42
N VAL A 742 13.60 12.31 -20.53
CA VAL A 742 13.49 13.73 -20.21
C VAL A 742 13.10 13.86 -18.73
N GLN A 743 13.72 14.79 -18.02
CA GLN A 743 13.48 15.05 -16.59
C GLN A 743 12.79 16.41 -16.39
N ALA A 744 11.99 16.55 -15.32
CA ALA A 744 11.52 17.85 -14.85
C ALA A 744 12.71 18.78 -14.56
N GLY A 745 12.64 20.03 -15.01
CA GLY A 745 13.76 20.98 -15.04
C GLY A 745 14.27 21.29 -16.45
N ALA A 746 14.07 20.40 -17.43
CA ALA A 746 14.43 20.64 -18.83
C ALA A 746 13.42 21.53 -19.57
N SER A 747 13.88 22.29 -20.57
CA SER A 747 13.02 22.99 -21.53
C SER A 747 13.21 22.46 -22.96
N GLY A 748 12.12 22.47 -23.73
CA GLY A 748 12.09 21.85 -25.05
C GLY A 748 10.72 21.31 -25.43
N TYR A 749 10.70 20.43 -26.42
CA TYR A 749 9.47 19.77 -26.89
C TYR A 749 9.76 18.40 -27.51
N CYS A 750 8.73 17.56 -27.53
CA CYS A 750 8.71 16.35 -28.34
C CYS A 750 8.28 16.67 -29.77
N LEU A 751 9.13 16.30 -30.73
CA LEU A 751 8.84 16.35 -32.15
C LEU A 751 8.22 15.02 -32.58
N LEU A 752 6.99 15.07 -33.08
CA LEU A 752 6.28 13.94 -33.70
C LEU A 752 6.08 14.22 -35.19
N ARG A 753 5.86 13.17 -35.99
CA ARG A 753 5.48 13.25 -37.39
C ARG A 753 4.18 12.49 -37.63
N ASP A 754 3.25 13.11 -38.31
CA ASP A 754 1.99 12.52 -38.76
C ASP A 754 2.25 11.56 -39.93
N GLU A 755 1.84 10.29 -39.83
CA GLU A 755 2.14 9.28 -40.86
C GLU A 755 1.23 9.37 -42.10
N ALA A 756 0.10 10.08 -42.02
CA ALA A 756 -0.83 10.24 -43.14
C ALA A 756 -0.50 11.45 -44.03
N THR A 757 0.07 12.51 -43.44
CA THR A 757 0.37 13.79 -44.12
C THR A 757 1.87 14.11 -44.18
N GLY A 758 2.71 13.41 -43.41
CA GLY A 758 4.16 13.67 -43.32
C GLY A 758 4.55 14.91 -42.52
N ASN A 759 3.57 15.72 -42.07
CA ASN A 759 3.82 16.94 -41.31
C ASN A 759 4.41 16.66 -39.92
N GLU A 760 5.27 17.54 -39.43
CA GLU A 760 5.81 17.47 -38.07
C GLU A 760 5.07 18.40 -37.12
N ILE A 761 4.83 17.94 -35.89
CA ILE A 761 4.20 18.71 -34.81
C ILE A 761 5.07 18.72 -33.55
N GLN A 762 4.88 19.74 -32.72
CA GLN A 762 5.49 19.86 -31.40
C GLN A 762 4.43 19.58 -30.33
N THR A 763 4.78 18.73 -29.36
CA THR A 763 3.93 18.37 -28.21
C THR A 763 4.78 18.15 -26.97
N MET A 764 4.18 18.11 -25.78
CA MET A 764 4.86 18.17 -24.49
C MET A 764 5.82 19.37 -24.46
N ARG A 765 5.31 20.55 -24.83
CA ARG A 765 6.06 21.81 -24.89
C ARG A 765 6.32 22.32 -23.47
N MET A 766 7.58 22.25 -23.03
CA MET A 766 7.98 22.48 -21.64
C MET A 766 8.86 23.72 -21.45
N SER A 767 8.52 24.52 -20.45
CA SER A 767 9.47 25.30 -19.67
C SER A 767 10.08 24.43 -18.56
N CYS A 768 11.16 24.91 -17.93
CA CYS A 768 11.83 24.21 -16.82
C CYS A 768 10.89 23.81 -15.67
N ASP A 769 9.74 24.48 -15.53
CA ASP A 769 8.79 24.35 -14.43
C ASP A 769 7.42 23.74 -14.84
N SER A 770 7.29 23.23 -16.07
CA SER A 770 6.07 22.57 -16.59
C SER A 770 5.70 21.26 -15.89
N LEU A 771 6.67 20.61 -15.23
CA LEU A 771 6.49 19.36 -14.48
C LEU A 771 6.96 19.50 -13.03
N ARG A 772 6.40 18.67 -12.14
CA ARG A 772 6.80 18.58 -10.73
C ARG A 772 8.16 17.89 -10.59
N ASN A 773 8.97 18.31 -9.61
CA ASN A 773 10.30 17.75 -9.36
C ASN A 773 10.27 16.21 -9.24
N ARG A 774 11.33 15.57 -9.75
CA ARG A 774 11.51 14.11 -9.88
C ARG A 774 10.53 13.40 -10.84
N THR A 775 9.68 14.10 -11.57
CA THR A 775 8.92 13.50 -12.69
C THR A 775 9.84 13.31 -13.91
N THR A 776 9.70 12.18 -14.60
CA THR A 776 10.46 11.85 -15.82
C THR A 776 9.56 11.19 -16.86
N PHE A 777 9.86 11.35 -18.16
CA PHE A 777 9.15 10.67 -19.24
C PHE A 777 10.09 10.32 -20.40
N LYS A 778 9.61 9.56 -21.39
CA LYS A 778 10.33 9.29 -22.65
C LYS A 778 9.55 9.90 -23.80
N CYS A 779 10.23 10.46 -24.79
CA CYS A 779 9.54 11.19 -25.87
C CYS A 779 8.64 10.31 -26.76
N SER A 780 8.89 9.00 -26.81
CA SER A 780 7.97 7.98 -27.35
C SER A 780 6.57 8.00 -26.71
N GLN A 781 6.42 8.43 -25.46
CA GLN A 781 5.15 8.49 -24.73
C GLN A 781 4.28 9.67 -25.20
N ALA A 782 4.88 10.68 -25.84
CA ALA A 782 4.18 11.85 -26.37
C ALA A 782 3.19 11.49 -27.51
N VAL A 783 3.40 10.37 -28.20
CA VAL A 783 2.50 9.85 -29.26
C VAL A 783 1.08 9.63 -28.74
N ASP A 784 0.94 9.07 -27.53
CA ASP A 784 -0.36 8.82 -26.92
C ASP A 784 -0.90 10.07 -26.20
N PHE A 785 0.00 10.87 -25.60
CA PHE A 785 -0.32 12.18 -25.03
C PHE A 785 -1.02 13.10 -26.04
N ALA A 786 -0.46 13.22 -27.26
CA ALA A 786 -1.01 14.06 -28.32
C ALA A 786 -2.39 13.60 -28.85
N ARG A 787 -2.79 12.34 -28.60
CA ARG A 787 -4.10 11.81 -28.99
C ARG A 787 -5.21 12.08 -27.96
N VAL A 788 -4.88 12.46 -26.72
CA VAL A 788 -5.88 12.65 -25.64
C VAL A 788 -6.89 13.73 -26.01
N ALA A 789 -6.44 14.94 -26.33
CA ALA A 789 -7.32 16.06 -26.65
C ALA A 789 -8.22 15.80 -27.89
N PRO A 790 -7.72 15.23 -29.02
CA PRO A 790 -8.56 14.73 -30.10
C PRO A 790 -9.61 13.69 -29.66
N GLN A 791 -9.25 12.71 -28.83
CA GLN A 791 -10.19 11.67 -28.36
C GLN A 791 -11.30 12.26 -27.47
N VAL A 792 -10.96 13.22 -26.60
CA VAL A 792 -11.96 13.99 -25.84
C VAL A 792 -12.88 14.76 -26.79
N ASN A 793 -12.33 15.47 -27.78
CA ASN A 793 -13.13 16.22 -28.77
C ASN A 793 -14.12 15.31 -29.50
N ALA A 794 -13.71 14.09 -29.85
CA ALA A 794 -14.58 13.10 -30.51
C ALA A 794 -15.70 12.60 -29.61
N ILE A 795 -15.43 12.31 -28.32
CA ILE A 795 -16.46 11.94 -27.33
C ILE A 795 -17.48 13.08 -27.16
N ILE A 796 -17.01 14.33 -27.02
CA ILE A 796 -17.87 15.53 -26.95
C ILE A 796 -18.75 15.64 -28.20
N ALA A 797 -18.15 15.51 -29.40
CA ALA A 797 -18.85 15.65 -30.67
C ALA A 797 -19.93 14.58 -30.89
N VAL A 798 -19.75 13.36 -30.36
CA VAL A 798 -20.78 12.31 -30.38
C VAL A 798 -21.86 12.58 -29.33
N LYS A 799 -21.52 12.84 -28.06
CA LYS A 799 -22.53 13.08 -27.02
C LYS A 799 -23.42 14.28 -27.31
N THR A 800 -22.85 15.33 -27.91
CA THR A 800 -23.60 16.52 -28.36
C THR A 800 -24.63 16.19 -29.45
N ARG A 801 -24.40 15.14 -30.27
CA ARG A 801 -25.36 14.69 -31.30
C ARG A 801 -26.48 13.85 -30.69
N GLU A 802 -26.15 12.91 -29.81
CA GLU A 802 -27.14 12.08 -29.10
C GLU A 802 -28.19 12.94 -28.39
N LEU A 803 -27.75 13.89 -27.56
CA LEU A 803 -28.66 14.72 -26.76
C LEU A 803 -29.61 15.55 -27.65
N ARG A 804 -29.10 16.12 -28.76
CA ARG A 804 -29.90 16.87 -29.74
C ARG A 804 -30.89 16.01 -30.52
N GLN A 805 -30.60 14.72 -30.70
CA GLN A 805 -31.55 13.78 -31.32
C GLN A 805 -32.69 13.47 -30.35
N ASN A 806 -32.37 13.16 -29.08
CA ASN A 806 -33.35 12.89 -28.04
C ASN A 806 -34.29 14.10 -27.80
N GLU A 807 -33.75 15.31 -27.70
CA GLU A 807 -34.53 16.57 -27.60
C GLU A 807 -35.51 16.73 -28.79
N GLY A 808 -35.06 16.40 -30.00
CA GLY A 808 -35.87 16.44 -31.21
C GLY A 808 -37.00 15.41 -31.24
N GLU A 809 -36.80 14.24 -30.64
CA GLU A 809 -37.82 13.18 -30.55
C GLU A 809 -38.84 13.47 -29.44
N GLU A 810 -38.42 13.91 -28.24
CA GLU A 810 -39.35 14.34 -27.19
C GLU A 810 -40.26 15.49 -27.67
N SER A 811 -39.70 16.45 -28.39
CA SER A 811 -40.45 17.58 -28.97
C SER A 811 -41.51 17.11 -29.98
N ARG A 812 -41.18 16.10 -30.82
CA ARG A 812 -42.12 15.47 -31.75
C ARG A 812 -43.23 14.71 -31.04
N LEU A 813 -42.93 13.94 -29.98
CA LEU A 813 -43.95 13.24 -29.20
C LEU A 813 -44.94 14.23 -28.55
N ARG A 814 -44.43 15.31 -27.93
CA ARG A 814 -45.28 16.36 -27.33
C ARG A 814 -46.18 17.04 -28.38
N GLY A 815 -45.66 17.29 -29.58
CA GLY A 815 -46.45 17.82 -30.70
C GLY A 815 -47.56 16.87 -31.16
N SER A 816 -47.37 15.55 -31.04
CA SER A 816 -48.38 14.55 -31.44
C SER A 816 -49.50 14.37 -30.40
N THR A 817 -49.29 14.71 -29.13
CA THR A 817 -50.26 14.46 -28.05
C THR A 817 -51.40 15.48 -27.92
N LEU A 818 -51.50 16.47 -28.83
CA LEU A 818 -52.46 17.59 -28.73
C LEU A 818 -53.86 17.32 -29.31
N THR A 819 -54.20 16.08 -29.69
CA THR A 819 -55.46 15.75 -30.39
C THR A 819 -56.42 14.80 -29.66
N ASN A 820 -56.05 14.25 -28.49
CA ASN A 820 -56.97 13.51 -27.62
C ASN A 820 -56.87 14.03 -26.17
N GLY A 821 -58.02 14.28 -25.56
CA GLY A 821 -58.10 15.02 -24.28
C GLY A 821 -57.76 14.21 -23.04
N ALA A 822 -57.55 14.94 -21.94
CA ALA A 822 -57.51 14.45 -20.56
C ALA A 822 -56.40 13.43 -20.21
N ASN A 823 -55.15 13.76 -20.53
CA ASN A 823 -54.01 13.38 -19.69
C ASN A 823 -52.92 14.47 -19.75
N ILE A 824 -52.81 15.28 -18.69
CA ILE A 824 -51.66 16.18 -18.53
C ILE A 824 -50.49 15.31 -18.09
N VAL A 825 -49.51 15.12 -18.97
CA VAL A 825 -48.24 14.52 -18.60
C VAL A 825 -47.50 15.52 -17.70
N GLN A 826 -47.69 15.41 -16.39
CA GLN A 826 -46.76 16.00 -15.43
C GLN A 826 -45.38 15.43 -15.74
N LEU A 827 -44.40 16.30 -16.00
CA LEU A 827 -43.01 15.89 -15.95
C LEU A 827 -42.77 15.43 -14.50
N ALA A 828 -42.21 14.23 -14.33
CA ALA A 828 -41.71 13.83 -13.03
C ALA A 828 -40.64 14.84 -12.59
N GLU A 829 -40.72 15.29 -11.33
CA GLU A 829 -39.70 16.17 -10.77
C GLU A 829 -38.33 15.45 -10.78
N PRO A 830 -37.23 16.16 -11.06
CA PRO A 830 -35.91 15.53 -11.18
C PRO A 830 -35.52 14.85 -9.86
N THR A 831 -35.05 13.62 -9.93
CA THR A 831 -34.64 12.83 -8.76
C THR A 831 -33.42 13.45 -8.08
N ARG A 832 -33.66 14.15 -6.97
CA ARG A 832 -32.64 14.76 -6.10
C ARG A 832 -32.11 13.76 -5.07
N GLY A 833 -30.80 13.74 -4.84
CA GLY A 833 -30.20 12.88 -3.82
C GLY A 833 -28.72 13.15 -3.56
N ILE A 834 -28.11 12.31 -2.73
CA ILE A 834 -26.69 12.38 -2.34
C ILE A 834 -25.96 11.14 -2.85
N VAL A 835 -24.71 11.28 -3.29
CA VAL A 835 -23.87 10.16 -3.75
C VAL A 835 -22.55 10.16 -3.00
N MET A 836 -22.12 8.99 -2.47
CA MET A 836 -20.91 8.85 -1.65
C MET A 836 -20.16 7.51 -1.93
N VAL A 837 -18.85 7.45 -1.66
CA VAL A 837 -17.98 6.26 -1.87
C VAL A 837 -17.10 6.01 -0.61
N VAL A 838 -17.14 4.83 0.08
CA VAL A 838 -16.76 4.74 1.53
C VAL A 838 -16.21 3.35 2.17
N TYR A 839 -14.90 2.98 2.18
CA TYR A 839 -14.14 1.68 2.60
C TYR A 839 -13.03 1.54 3.69
N PRO A 840 -12.53 0.31 4.14
CA PRO A 840 -11.90 -0.13 5.43
C PRO A 840 -11.33 0.78 6.50
N LYS A 841 -11.60 2.06 6.36
CA LYS A 841 -10.94 3.21 6.92
C LYS A 841 -11.86 4.42 7.07
N LEU A 842 -12.95 4.51 6.31
CA LEU A 842 -13.97 5.54 6.50
C LEU A 842 -15.23 4.99 7.22
N LEU A 843 -15.21 3.87 7.98
CA LEU A 843 -16.42 3.24 8.64
C LEU A 843 -16.84 4.32 9.53
N HIS A 844 -16.18 4.56 10.63
CA HIS A 844 -16.46 5.65 11.55
C HIS A 844 -16.48 7.05 10.89
N SER A 845 -16.29 7.14 9.57
CA SER A 845 -16.82 8.13 8.63
C SER A 845 -18.02 7.72 7.66
N VAL A 846 -19.04 6.87 8.03
CA VAL A 846 -20.51 6.89 7.65
C VAL A 846 -21.69 6.33 8.68
N HIS A 847 -22.21 6.44 10.02
CA HIS A 847 -22.34 7.17 11.45
C HIS A 847 -22.77 8.67 11.83
N ALA A 848 -21.98 9.73 12.01
CA ALA A 848 -22.50 11.12 11.71
C ALA A 848 -23.05 11.43 10.25
N THR A 849 -22.34 12.12 9.31
CA THR A 849 -22.76 12.63 7.94
C THR A 849 -24.16 12.32 7.35
N ILE A 850 -24.49 11.18 6.71
CA ILE A 850 -25.85 11.02 6.13
C ILE A 850 -26.91 10.96 7.22
N ARG A 851 -26.54 10.54 8.43
CA ARG A 851 -27.45 10.70 9.55
C ARG A 851 -27.33 12.15 10.05
N LEU A 852 -26.17 12.83 10.04
CA LEU A 852 -26.00 14.28 10.30
C LEU A 852 -27.10 15.07 9.57
N LEU A 853 -27.19 14.79 8.27
CA LEU A 853 -28.22 15.17 7.33
C LEU A 853 -29.63 14.78 7.81
N ARG A 854 -29.93 13.49 8.00
CA ARG A 854 -31.25 13.00 8.48
C ARG A 854 -31.68 13.62 9.81
N GLY A 855 -30.73 14.04 10.65
CA GLY A 855 -30.92 14.63 11.97
C GLY A 855 -31.30 16.09 11.84
N TYR A 856 -30.60 16.83 10.99
CA TYR A 856 -31.06 18.13 10.50
C TYR A 856 -32.40 18.07 9.73
N GLY A 857 -32.93 16.86 9.49
CA GLY A 857 -34.24 16.61 8.89
C GLY A 857 -34.16 16.08 7.46
N CYS A 858 -32.99 16.13 6.82
CA CYS A 858 -32.77 15.88 5.39
C CYS A 858 -33.39 14.56 4.92
N LYS A 859 -34.26 14.66 3.91
CA LYS A 859 -35.00 13.53 3.32
C LYS A 859 -34.41 13.00 2.03
N LEU A 860 -33.35 13.62 1.51
CA LEU A 860 -32.69 13.20 0.27
C LEU A 860 -32.28 11.71 0.32
N PRO A 861 -32.66 10.87 -0.65
CA PRO A 861 -32.12 9.52 -0.77
C PRO A 861 -30.61 9.58 -0.97
N VAL A 862 -29.91 8.53 -0.53
CA VAL A 862 -28.45 8.43 -0.71
C VAL A 862 -28.08 7.14 -1.41
N GLU A 863 -27.21 7.26 -2.41
CA GLU A 863 -26.58 6.12 -3.06
C GLU A 863 -25.15 5.94 -2.54
N LEU A 864 -24.81 4.71 -2.16
CA LEU A 864 -23.49 4.34 -1.67
C LEU A 864 -22.79 3.44 -2.67
N TRP A 865 -21.72 3.96 -3.27
CA TRP A 865 -21.02 3.33 -4.40
C TRP A 865 -19.71 2.67 -3.97
N PHE A 866 -19.43 1.47 -4.50
CA PHE A 866 -18.24 0.65 -4.23
C PHE A 866 -17.76 -0.10 -5.48
N LEU A 867 -16.54 -0.64 -5.51
CA LEU A 867 -16.15 -1.64 -6.54
C LEU A 867 -16.80 -3.02 -6.28
N GLU A 868 -16.34 -4.08 -6.95
CA GLU A 868 -16.49 -5.49 -6.56
C GLU A 868 -15.14 -6.20 -6.31
N SER A 869 -14.02 -5.52 -6.56
CA SER A 869 -12.65 -6.04 -6.57
C SER A 869 -11.99 -6.15 -5.20
N GLU A 870 -12.00 -5.11 -4.37
CA GLU A 870 -11.57 -5.08 -2.91
C GLU A 870 -13.80 -4.60 -0.44
N MET A 871 -15.14 -4.36 -0.64
CA MET A 871 -16.36 -4.84 0.06
C MET A 871 -16.73 -6.35 -0.08
N GLY A 872 -16.58 -6.93 -1.26
CA GLY A 872 -17.40 -8.06 -1.74
C GLY A 872 -18.70 -7.61 -2.44
N ALA A 873 -19.42 -8.53 -3.09
CA ALA A 873 -20.60 -8.22 -3.91
C ALA A 873 -21.89 -8.02 -3.08
N ALA A 874 -22.04 -8.76 -1.97
CA ALA A 874 -23.18 -8.70 -1.05
C ALA A 874 -22.73 -8.16 0.32
N PRO A 875 -22.46 -6.85 0.42
CA PRO A 875 -21.77 -6.26 1.57
C PRO A 875 -22.66 -6.20 2.84
N LEU A 876 -23.98 -6.14 2.63
CA LEU A 876 -25.00 -6.11 3.67
C LEU A 876 -25.04 -7.40 4.50
N ASP A 877 -24.58 -8.54 3.95
CA ASP A 877 -24.72 -9.85 4.59
C ASP A 877 -23.89 -9.95 5.88
N TYR A 878 -22.64 -9.48 5.83
CA TYR A 878 -21.69 -9.61 6.93
C TYR A 878 -21.50 -8.32 7.74
N SER A 879 -21.90 -7.17 7.20
CA SER A 879 -21.73 -5.89 7.88
C SER A 879 -22.94 -5.49 8.69
N ARG A 880 -22.81 -5.56 10.03
CA ARG A 880 -23.75 -4.97 10.99
C ARG A 880 -24.05 -3.50 10.73
N VAL A 881 -23.14 -2.84 10.03
CA VAL A 881 -23.16 -1.42 9.82
C VAL A 881 -24.06 -1.02 8.68
N LEU A 882 -23.84 -1.63 7.51
CA LEU A 882 -24.68 -1.38 6.34
C LEU A 882 -26.13 -1.84 6.65
N GLN A 883 -26.26 -2.94 7.41
CA GLN A 883 -27.53 -3.39 8.00
C GLN A 883 -28.19 -2.29 8.86
N SER A 884 -27.45 -1.67 9.79
CA SER A 884 -28.00 -0.62 10.65
C SER A 884 -28.49 0.58 9.85
N LEU A 885 -27.78 0.97 8.78
CA LEU A 885 -28.14 2.16 8.02
C LEU A 885 -29.39 1.95 7.15
N VAL A 886 -29.44 0.85 6.38
CA VAL A 886 -30.58 0.55 5.50
C VAL A 886 -31.85 0.31 6.31
N ARG A 887 -31.72 -0.23 7.54
CA ARG A 887 -32.82 -0.38 8.50
C ARG A 887 -33.29 0.96 9.07
N ASP A 888 -32.38 1.80 9.53
CA ASP A 888 -32.74 2.90 10.45
C ASP A 888 -32.80 4.29 9.80
N TYR A 889 -32.02 4.58 8.74
CA TYR A 889 -31.93 5.92 8.11
C TYR A 889 -31.96 5.90 6.57
N GLY A 890 -32.72 4.96 6.01
CA GLY A 890 -33.17 5.03 4.62
C GLY A 890 -34.00 6.31 4.32
N PRO A 891 -34.42 6.53 3.05
CA PRO A 891 -34.14 5.68 1.89
C PRO A 891 -32.65 5.71 1.50
N MET A 892 -32.15 4.56 1.06
CA MET A 892 -30.73 4.37 0.73
C MET A 892 -30.54 3.18 -0.23
N THR A 893 -29.59 3.29 -1.15
CA THR A 893 -29.20 2.22 -2.09
C THR A 893 -27.69 1.95 -1.99
N LEU A 894 -27.29 0.73 -2.37
CA LEU A 894 -25.90 0.28 -2.37
C LEU A 894 -25.58 -0.28 -3.77
N ASN A 895 -24.62 0.35 -4.45
CA ASN A 895 -24.31 0.11 -5.86
C ASN A 895 -22.86 -0.37 -6.03
N GLY A 896 -22.68 -1.63 -6.42
CA GLY A 896 -21.36 -2.23 -6.71
C GLY A 896 -20.90 -1.95 -8.15
N VAL A 897 -19.59 -1.78 -8.32
CA VAL A 897 -18.94 -1.42 -9.60
C VAL A 897 -17.94 -2.51 -10.00
N THR A 898 -18.19 -3.17 -11.11
CA THR A 898 -17.38 -4.31 -11.58
C THR A 898 -16.34 -3.96 -12.65
N ASP A 899 -16.25 -2.70 -13.10
CA ASP A 899 -15.31 -2.33 -14.18
C ASP A 899 -13.91 -2.05 -13.63
N ASN A 900 -12.94 -2.87 -14.04
CA ASN A 900 -11.54 -2.86 -13.58
C ASN A 900 -10.75 -1.60 -13.99
N LEU A 901 -11.30 -0.73 -14.85
CA LEU A 901 -10.73 0.60 -15.09
C LEU A 901 -10.93 1.55 -13.89
N VAL A 902 -11.97 1.31 -13.10
CA VAL A 902 -12.28 2.07 -11.90
C VAL A 902 -11.39 1.56 -10.77
N VAL A 903 -10.51 2.42 -10.27
CA VAL A 903 -9.67 2.21 -9.07
C VAL A 903 -9.51 3.51 -8.29
N GLY A 904 -9.30 3.42 -6.98
CA GLY A 904 -9.06 4.55 -6.09
C GLY A 904 -10.09 5.68 -6.25
N PHE A 905 -9.58 6.88 -6.50
CA PHE A 905 -10.37 8.11 -6.66
C PHE A 905 -11.32 8.12 -7.87
N THR A 906 -11.03 7.36 -8.93
CA THR A 906 -11.86 7.36 -10.16
C THR A 906 -13.29 6.85 -9.95
N SER A 907 -13.51 6.10 -8.86
CA SER A 907 -14.82 5.64 -8.39
C SER A 907 -15.85 6.75 -8.21
N LYS A 908 -15.44 7.94 -7.76
CA LYS A 908 -16.32 9.12 -7.64
C LYS A 908 -16.87 9.55 -9.00
N VAL A 909 -15.99 9.60 -10.00
CA VAL A 909 -16.32 9.98 -11.39
C VAL A 909 -17.27 8.96 -12.02
N TYR A 910 -17.06 7.68 -11.74
CA TYR A 910 -17.97 6.60 -12.16
C TYR A 910 -19.34 6.72 -11.49
N ALA A 911 -19.38 6.86 -10.16
CA ALA A 911 -20.62 7.00 -9.40
C ALA A 911 -21.46 8.20 -9.86
N LEU A 912 -20.83 9.35 -10.10
CA LEU A 912 -21.52 10.55 -10.62
C LEU A 912 -22.03 10.41 -12.04
N ALA A 913 -21.42 9.54 -12.87
CA ALA A 913 -21.92 9.24 -14.20
C ALA A 913 -23.04 8.19 -14.19
N HIS A 914 -22.97 7.21 -13.29
CA HIS A 914 -23.82 6.00 -13.27
C HIS A 914 -24.91 5.96 -12.19
N SER A 915 -25.01 6.98 -11.33
CA SER A 915 -26.14 7.20 -10.41
C SER A 915 -27.50 7.15 -11.12
N GLU A 916 -28.58 6.72 -10.46
CA GLU A 916 -29.94 6.83 -11.01
C GLU A 916 -30.62 8.16 -10.67
N LEU A 917 -29.89 9.05 -9.99
CA LEU A 917 -30.34 10.42 -9.69
C LEU A 917 -30.10 11.37 -10.87
N ASP A 918 -31.02 12.32 -11.02
CA ASP A 918 -30.90 13.44 -11.97
C ASP A 918 -30.07 14.59 -11.38
N GLN A 919 -30.25 14.87 -10.09
CA GLN A 919 -29.62 16.00 -9.40
C GLN A 919 -28.91 15.49 -8.14
N ILE A 920 -27.58 15.57 -8.16
CA ILE A 920 -26.70 14.89 -7.21
C ILE A 920 -25.91 15.91 -6.40
N LEU A 921 -25.95 15.77 -5.08
CA LEU A 921 -24.90 16.28 -4.20
C LEU A 921 -23.90 15.13 -3.98
N PHE A 922 -22.75 15.18 -4.65
CA PHE A 922 -21.61 14.36 -4.23
C PHE A 922 -21.13 14.83 -2.87
N LEU A 923 -20.80 13.89 -1.98
CA LEU A 923 -20.21 14.20 -0.68
C LEU A 923 -19.22 13.09 -0.30
N ASP A 924 -17.97 13.45 0.00
CA ASP A 924 -17.02 12.51 0.58
C ASP A 924 -17.46 12.10 1.98
N ALA A 925 -17.16 10.86 2.37
CA ALA A 925 -17.55 10.30 3.67
C ALA A 925 -17.22 11.25 4.83
N ASP A 926 -15.94 11.63 4.95
CA ASP A 926 -15.41 12.52 5.98
C ASP A 926 -15.61 14.03 5.70
N ASN A 927 -16.67 14.37 4.96
CA ASN A 927 -17.16 15.73 4.78
C ASN A 927 -18.51 15.90 5.49
N ALA A 928 -18.56 16.81 6.47
CA ALA A 928 -19.69 16.99 7.36
C ALA A 928 -20.38 18.34 7.12
N PRO A 929 -21.68 18.38 6.72
CA PRO A 929 -22.40 19.63 6.58
C PRO A 929 -22.80 20.22 7.95
N VAL A 930 -22.95 21.55 8.07
CA VAL A 930 -23.39 22.20 9.34
C VAL A 930 -24.90 22.45 9.44
N LYS A 931 -25.63 22.22 8.34
CA LYS A 931 -27.08 22.39 8.17
C LYS A 931 -27.58 21.43 7.06
N ASP A 932 -28.90 21.24 6.92
CA ASP A 932 -29.47 20.48 5.79
C ASP A 932 -29.12 21.17 4.45
N PRO A 933 -28.40 20.51 3.51
CA PRO A 933 -28.00 21.09 2.23
C PRO A 933 -29.09 21.00 1.15
N THR A 934 -30.30 20.50 1.44
CA THR A 934 -31.37 20.33 0.44
C THR A 934 -31.67 21.61 -0.35
N TYR A 935 -31.57 22.79 0.30
CA TYR A 935 -31.76 24.09 -0.35
C TYR A 935 -30.74 24.40 -1.46
N LEU A 936 -29.59 23.72 -1.51
CA LEU A 936 -28.55 23.97 -2.53
C LEU A 936 -29.09 23.68 -3.95
N PHE A 937 -29.99 22.70 -4.10
CA PHE A 937 -30.64 22.39 -5.38
C PHE A 937 -31.61 23.47 -5.88
N ASP A 938 -31.99 24.41 -5.02
CA ASP A 938 -32.91 25.52 -5.34
C ASP A 938 -32.18 26.89 -5.33
N THR A 939 -30.85 26.89 -5.20
CA THR A 939 -30.04 28.11 -5.34
C THR A 939 -30.13 28.68 -6.77
N PRO A 940 -30.21 30.01 -6.94
CA PRO A 940 -30.21 30.63 -8.27
C PRO A 940 -28.99 30.22 -9.12
N GLU A 941 -27.86 29.97 -8.47
CA GLU A 941 -26.61 29.52 -9.09
C GLU A 941 -26.77 28.13 -9.68
N PHE A 942 -27.26 27.14 -8.91
CA PHE A 942 -27.45 25.78 -9.42
C PHE A 942 -28.58 25.71 -10.45
N LEU A 943 -29.69 26.41 -10.24
CA LEU A 943 -30.78 26.47 -11.23
C LEU A 943 -30.27 27.07 -12.56
N LYS A 944 -29.41 28.09 -12.50
CA LYS A 944 -28.79 28.72 -13.68
C LYS A 944 -27.79 27.79 -14.37
N THR A 945 -26.84 27.18 -13.66
CA THR A 945 -25.74 26.42 -14.29
C THR A 945 -25.99 24.93 -14.44
N GLY A 946 -26.67 24.29 -13.48
CA GLY A 946 -26.72 22.83 -13.33
C GLY A 946 -25.44 22.24 -12.73
N SER A 947 -24.52 23.07 -12.21
CA SER A 947 -23.30 22.61 -11.51
C SER A 947 -22.76 23.66 -10.54
N ILE A 948 -22.52 23.28 -9.28
CA ILE A 948 -21.75 24.08 -8.30
C ILE A 948 -20.51 23.27 -7.88
N PHE A 949 -19.35 23.93 -7.92
CA PHE A 949 -18.07 23.43 -7.45
C PHE A 949 -17.52 24.33 -6.34
N TRP A 950 -16.68 23.74 -5.48
CA TRP A 950 -16.05 24.43 -4.36
C TRP A 950 -14.53 24.61 -4.57
N PRO A 951 -13.97 25.75 -4.13
CA PRO A 951 -12.52 25.99 -4.18
C PRO A 951 -11.77 25.15 -3.13
N ASP A 952 -10.54 24.76 -3.49
CA ASP A 952 -9.50 24.28 -2.57
C ASP A 952 -8.66 25.48 -2.05
N PHE A 953 -7.69 25.23 -1.17
CA PHE A 953 -6.74 26.21 -0.65
C PHE A 953 -5.78 26.81 -1.71
N TRP A 954 -5.82 26.33 -2.97
CA TRP A 954 -4.81 26.62 -3.99
C TRP A 954 -5.35 27.45 -5.15
N THR A 955 -4.57 28.48 -5.52
CA THR A 955 -4.68 29.20 -6.79
C THR A 955 -3.46 28.90 -7.65
N PRO A 956 -3.47 29.20 -8.96
CA PRO A 956 -2.29 29.06 -9.83
C PRO A 956 -1.04 29.81 -9.33
N ALA A 957 -1.22 30.83 -8.48
CA ALA A 957 -0.14 31.59 -7.84
C ALA A 957 0.41 30.96 -6.54
N ASN A 958 -0.27 29.95 -5.98
CA ASN A 958 0.10 29.29 -4.70
C ASN A 958 -0.03 27.74 -4.79
N THR A 959 0.00 27.15 -5.99
CA THR A 959 -0.29 25.72 -6.19
C THR A 959 0.86 24.79 -5.78
N ILE A 960 0.57 23.80 -4.94
CA ILE A 960 1.47 22.68 -4.61
C ILE A 960 1.36 21.50 -5.61
N PHE A 961 0.39 21.56 -6.53
CA PHE A 961 0.08 20.52 -7.52
C PHE A 961 0.57 20.86 -8.93
N ASN A 962 1.04 22.09 -9.16
CA ASN A 962 1.54 22.61 -10.45
C ASN A 962 0.45 22.85 -11.51
N LEU A 963 -0.79 23.21 -11.11
CA LEU A 963 -1.85 23.64 -12.04
C LEU A 963 -1.75 25.14 -12.39
N LYS A 964 -0.59 25.54 -12.89
CA LYS A 964 -0.29 26.90 -13.42
C LYS A 964 -0.30 26.91 -14.95
N ALA A 965 -0.14 28.08 -15.57
CA ALA A 965 -0.20 28.27 -17.02
C ALA A 965 0.77 27.37 -17.82
N GLN A 966 1.98 27.15 -17.30
CA GLN A 966 3.04 26.37 -17.92
C GLN A 966 2.83 24.84 -17.83
N SER A 967 1.78 24.38 -17.15
CA SER A 967 1.58 22.96 -16.85
C SER A 967 1.16 22.15 -18.07
N LEU A 968 1.76 20.98 -18.29
CA LEU A 968 1.41 20.10 -19.41
C LEU A 968 -0.04 19.57 -19.34
N ILE A 969 -0.77 19.74 -18.24
CA ILE A 969 -2.18 19.35 -18.13
C ILE A 969 -3.09 20.09 -19.13
N TRP A 970 -2.77 21.35 -19.46
CA TRP A 970 -3.51 22.16 -20.42
C TRP A 970 -3.34 21.64 -21.86
N GLU A 971 -2.13 21.18 -22.20
CA GLU A 971 -1.85 20.53 -23.48
C GLU A 971 -2.50 19.15 -23.56
N LEU A 972 -2.40 18.34 -22.49
CA LEU A 972 -2.98 17.00 -22.38
C LEU A 972 -4.51 17.01 -22.61
N VAL A 973 -5.22 17.90 -21.92
CA VAL A 973 -6.68 18.02 -22.06
C VAL A 973 -7.04 18.79 -23.35
N GLY A 974 -6.14 19.64 -23.84
CA GLY A 974 -6.36 20.53 -24.99
C GLY A 974 -7.38 21.61 -24.64
N THR A 975 -7.06 22.40 -23.61
CA THR A 975 -7.86 23.50 -23.07
C THR A 975 -6.92 24.64 -22.70
N PRO A 976 -7.23 25.92 -23.01
CA PRO A 976 -6.42 27.03 -22.57
C PRO A 976 -6.34 27.10 -21.03
N PHE A 977 -5.25 27.63 -20.50
CA PHE A 977 -5.13 27.94 -19.08
C PHE A 977 -6.23 28.92 -18.65
N VAL A 978 -6.86 28.64 -17.50
CA VAL A 978 -7.82 29.53 -16.86
C VAL A 978 -7.34 29.83 -15.44
N ASP A 979 -7.06 31.11 -15.17
CA ASP A 979 -6.68 31.60 -13.85
C ASP A 979 -7.91 31.71 -12.95
N MET A 980 -8.13 30.65 -12.16
CA MET A 980 -9.17 30.56 -11.13
C MET A 980 -8.70 29.57 -10.05
N PHE A 981 -9.40 29.54 -8.92
CA PHE A 981 -9.18 28.51 -7.88
C PHE A 981 -9.10 27.09 -8.46
N GLU A 982 -8.16 26.32 -7.92
CA GLU A 982 -8.24 24.86 -8.01
C GLU A 982 -9.51 24.36 -7.30
N GLN A 983 -10.09 23.29 -7.83
CA GLN A 983 -11.35 22.73 -7.36
C GLN A 983 -11.10 21.64 -6.30
N GLU A 984 -11.93 21.60 -5.27
CA GLU A 984 -12.01 20.49 -4.31
C GLU A 984 -13.12 19.52 -4.75
N SER A 985 -12.86 18.23 -4.58
CA SER A 985 -13.73 17.09 -4.98
C SER A 985 -14.47 16.45 -3.81
N GLY A 986 -14.23 16.92 -2.59
CA GLY A 986 -14.91 16.48 -1.37
C GLY A 986 -16.42 16.72 -1.37
N GLN A 987 -16.91 17.59 -2.26
CA GLN A 987 -18.33 17.79 -2.53
C GLN A 987 -18.53 18.47 -3.89
N LEU A 988 -19.60 18.10 -4.60
CA LEU A 988 -19.96 18.64 -5.92
C LEU A 988 -21.49 18.63 -6.02
N LEU A 989 -22.10 19.67 -6.59
CA LEU A 989 -23.54 19.67 -6.87
C LEU A 989 -23.73 19.64 -8.39
N ILE A 990 -24.33 18.60 -8.94
CA ILE A 990 -24.37 18.34 -10.39
C ILE A 990 -25.77 17.89 -10.82
N ASP A 991 -26.33 18.57 -11.82
CA ASP A 991 -27.44 18.05 -12.64
C ASP A 991 -26.85 17.13 -13.71
N ARG A 992 -27.01 15.82 -13.54
CA ARG A 992 -26.36 14.77 -14.34
C ARG A 992 -26.81 14.79 -15.79
N LYS A 993 -28.06 15.17 -16.05
CA LYS A 993 -28.63 15.33 -17.41
C LYS A 993 -27.99 16.52 -18.12
N ARG A 994 -27.94 17.68 -17.47
CA ARG A 994 -27.33 18.91 -18.03
C ARG A 994 -25.81 18.79 -18.19
N ALA A 995 -25.14 18.11 -17.26
CA ALA A 995 -23.69 17.92 -17.26
C ALA A 995 -23.21 16.68 -18.05
N ALA A 996 -24.09 15.95 -18.74
CA ALA A 996 -23.78 14.65 -19.33
C ALA A 996 -22.52 14.64 -20.22
N ILE A 997 -22.32 15.68 -21.04
CA ILE A 997 -21.14 15.81 -21.92
C ILE A 997 -19.85 15.93 -21.09
N ALA A 998 -19.86 16.75 -20.04
CA ALA A 998 -18.72 16.96 -19.16
C ALA A 998 -18.40 15.72 -18.31
N LEU A 999 -19.43 15.00 -17.85
CA LEU A 999 -19.26 13.72 -17.16
C LEU A 999 -18.63 12.65 -18.07
N HIS A 1000 -18.95 12.61 -19.36
CA HIS A 1000 -18.27 11.71 -20.32
C HIS A 1000 -16.79 12.10 -20.53
N ALA A 1001 -16.48 13.40 -20.60
CA ALA A 1001 -15.10 13.88 -20.68
C ALA A 1001 -14.31 13.58 -19.39
N ALA A 1002 -14.90 13.80 -18.21
CA ALA A 1002 -14.30 13.51 -16.91
C ALA A 1002 -14.03 12.00 -16.75
N GLN A 1003 -15.01 11.16 -17.06
CA GLN A 1003 -14.87 9.70 -17.06
C GLN A 1003 -13.72 9.23 -17.96
N PHE A 1004 -13.64 9.73 -19.20
CA PHE A 1004 -12.55 9.38 -20.10
C PHE A 1004 -11.18 9.78 -19.54
N LEU A 1005 -11.04 11.02 -19.04
CA LEU A 1005 -9.77 11.49 -18.48
C LEU A 1005 -9.40 10.74 -17.18
N ALA A 1006 -10.39 10.28 -16.40
CA ALA A 1006 -10.18 9.51 -15.16
C ALA A 1006 -9.76 8.06 -15.42
N MET A 1007 -10.46 7.37 -16.35
CA MET A 1007 -10.40 5.92 -16.51
C MET A 1007 -9.55 5.47 -17.71
N ARG A 1008 -8.90 6.39 -18.43
CA ARG A 1008 -8.11 6.00 -19.61
C ARG A 1008 -6.74 5.43 -19.26
N GLU A 1009 -6.35 4.43 -20.04
CA GLU A 1009 -4.98 3.92 -20.12
C GLU A 1009 -4.24 4.51 -21.34
N PRO A 1010 -2.93 4.75 -21.26
CA PRO A 1010 -2.14 4.89 -20.02
C PRO A 1010 -2.55 6.14 -19.22
N ARG A 1011 -2.48 6.06 -17.89
CA ARG A 1011 -2.90 7.10 -16.94
C ARG A 1011 -1.96 8.31 -16.89
N HIS A 1012 -1.98 9.17 -17.90
CA HIS A 1012 -1.09 10.34 -17.98
C HIS A 1012 -1.15 11.28 -16.77
N LEU A 1013 -2.34 11.50 -16.19
CA LEU A 1013 -2.52 12.38 -15.02
C LEU A 1013 -1.70 11.90 -13.80
N GLU A 1014 -1.70 10.60 -13.56
CA GLU A 1014 -0.95 9.95 -12.48
C GLU A 1014 0.53 9.80 -12.86
N ARG A 1015 0.82 9.22 -14.04
CA ARG A 1015 2.16 8.92 -14.56
C ARG A 1015 3.05 10.16 -14.66
N LEU A 1016 2.51 11.27 -15.15
CA LEU A 1016 3.20 12.56 -15.29
C LEU A 1016 2.97 13.47 -14.08
N ARG A 1017 2.22 13.01 -13.06
CA ARG A 1017 1.94 13.69 -11.78
C ARG A 1017 1.31 15.08 -11.96
N LEU A 1018 0.48 15.22 -12.99
CA LEU A 1018 -0.13 16.48 -13.46
C LEU A 1018 -1.34 16.93 -12.64
N SER A 1019 -2.03 15.98 -12.02
CA SER A 1019 -3.13 16.20 -11.06
C SER A 1019 -2.95 15.26 -9.85
N TYR A 1020 -3.75 15.44 -8.81
CA TYR A 1020 -3.81 14.54 -7.67
C TYR A 1020 -5.20 13.90 -7.58
N GLY A 1021 -5.34 12.72 -8.18
CA GLY A 1021 -6.63 12.01 -8.25
C GLY A 1021 -7.67 12.76 -9.09
N ASP A 1022 -8.92 12.69 -8.63
CA ASP A 1022 -10.09 13.31 -9.26
C ASP A 1022 -10.24 14.82 -8.94
N LYS A 1023 -9.47 15.34 -7.98
CA LYS A 1023 -9.54 16.69 -7.40
C LYS A 1023 -10.00 17.79 -8.38
N ASP A 1024 -9.17 18.16 -9.36
CA ASP A 1024 -9.46 19.21 -10.35
C ASP A 1024 -10.11 18.69 -11.65
N LEU A 1025 -10.42 17.39 -11.71
CA LEU A 1025 -10.77 16.71 -12.95
C LEU A 1025 -12.14 17.13 -13.48
N PHE A 1026 -13.08 17.42 -12.59
CA PHE A 1026 -14.40 17.94 -12.97
C PHE A 1026 -14.26 19.36 -13.53
N ARG A 1027 -13.52 20.26 -12.86
CA ARG A 1027 -13.23 21.60 -13.39
C ARG A 1027 -12.58 21.55 -14.78
N LEU A 1028 -11.57 20.69 -14.97
CA LEU A 1028 -10.90 20.51 -16.27
C LEU A 1028 -11.87 20.01 -17.36
N ALA A 1029 -12.72 19.03 -17.04
CA ALA A 1029 -13.70 18.49 -17.98
C ALA A 1029 -14.83 19.50 -18.32
N TRP A 1030 -15.29 20.29 -17.35
CA TRP A 1030 -16.30 21.33 -17.60
C TRP A 1030 -15.74 22.46 -18.46
N LEU A 1031 -14.52 22.95 -18.17
CA LEU A 1031 -13.81 23.92 -19.02
C LEU A 1031 -13.60 23.38 -20.44
N LYS A 1032 -13.15 22.12 -20.57
CA LYS A 1032 -12.93 21.45 -21.86
C LYS A 1032 -14.20 21.28 -22.71
N THR A 1033 -15.35 21.12 -22.06
CA THR A 1033 -16.65 20.95 -22.73
C THR A 1033 -17.44 22.25 -22.88
N ASN A 1034 -16.95 23.36 -22.31
CA ASN A 1034 -17.71 24.61 -22.12
C ASN A 1034 -19.06 24.38 -21.40
N THR A 1035 -19.10 23.41 -20.48
CA THR A 1035 -20.29 23.13 -19.67
C THR A 1035 -20.36 24.13 -18.51
N PRO A 1036 -21.49 24.84 -18.30
CA PRO A 1036 -21.59 25.86 -17.28
C PRO A 1036 -21.49 25.28 -15.87
N PHE A 1037 -20.74 25.97 -15.00
CA PHE A 1037 -20.71 25.73 -13.56
C PHE A 1037 -20.54 27.05 -12.81
N HIS A 1038 -20.90 27.06 -11.54
CA HIS A 1038 -20.58 28.13 -10.60
C HIS A 1038 -19.48 27.63 -9.66
N MET A 1039 -18.39 28.39 -9.53
CA MET A 1039 -17.37 28.18 -8.51
C MET A 1039 -17.69 29.09 -7.32
N ILE A 1040 -17.78 28.53 -6.12
CA ILE A 1040 -18.04 29.32 -4.90
C ILE A 1040 -16.95 30.39 -4.72
N VAL A 1041 -17.36 31.66 -4.68
CA VAL A 1041 -16.49 32.85 -4.68
C VAL A 1041 -15.91 33.22 -3.31
N THR A 1042 -16.21 32.44 -2.27
CA THR A 1042 -15.72 32.62 -0.91
C THR A 1042 -14.60 31.61 -0.65
N PRO A 1043 -13.33 32.05 -0.45
CA PRO A 1043 -12.21 31.15 -0.23
C PRO A 1043 -12.45 30.18 0.93
N PRO A 1044 -11.88 28.97 0.91
CA PRO A 1044 -12.01 28.06 2.04
C PRO A 1044 -11.31 28.63 3.28
N ALA A 1045 -11.98 28.49 4.42
CA ALA A 1045 -11.38 28.67 5.74
C ALA A 1045 -10.80 27.33 6.21
N ALA A 1046 -10.12 27.33 7.37
CA ALA A 1046 -9.65 26.11 8.01
C ALA A 1046 -10.09 26.07 9.48
N ALA A 1047 -10.55 24.92 9.96
CA ALA A 1047 -10.81 24.66 11.38
C ALA A 1047 -9.66 23.85 11.98
N GLY A 1048 -9.21 24.20 13.19
CA GLY A 1048 -7.96 23.71 13.75
C GLY A 1048 -7.74 24.07 15.21
N MET A 1049 -6.49 23.94 15.67
CA MET A 1049 -6.07 24.29 17.03
C MET A 1049 -4.98 25.37 17.00
N VAL A 1050 -4.85 26.13 18.09
CA VAL A 1050 -3.66 26.95 18.40
C VAL A 1050 -2.89 26.34 19.56
N ARG A 1051 -1.56 26.28 19.45
CA ARG A 1051 -0.61 25.81 20.49
C ARG A 1051 0.74 26.50 20.29
N GLU A 1052 1.37 26.94 21.37
CA GLU A 1052 2.67 27.69 21.37
C GLU A 1052 2.77 28.69 20.21
N ASP A 1053 1.81 29.62 20.19
CA ASP A 1053 1.65 30.72 19.23
C ASP A 1053 1.70 30.30 17.75
N GLN A 1054 1.30 29.07 17.47
CA GLN A 1054 1.12 28.53 16.12
C GLN A 1054 -0.32 28.06 15.93
N TYR A 1055 -0.88 28.33 14.76
CA TYR A 1055 -2.14 27.76 14.29
C TYR A 1055 -1.91 26.49 13.46
N CYS A 1056 -2.87 25.56 13.51
CA CYS A 1056 -2.85 24.34 12.73
C CYS A 1056 -4.26 23.89 12.32
N GLY A 1057 -4.67 24.25 11.10
CA GLY A 1057 -5.90 23.79 10.48
C GLY A 1057 -5.85 22.32 10.08
N MET A 1058 -6.90 21.57 10.39
CA MET A 1058 -7.03 20.12 10.19
C MET A 1058 -8.26 19.72 9.38
N THR A 1059 -9.11 20.70 9.02
CA THR A 1059 -10.37 20.51 8.30
C THR A 1059 -10.59 21.74 7.44
N MET A 1060 -10.81 21.55 6.14
CA MET A 1060 -11.20 22.61 5.22
C MET A 1060 -12.67 22.99 5.50
N VAL A 1061 -12.93 24.29 5.58
CA VAL A 1061 -14.23 24.86 5.89
C VAL A 1061 -14.72 25.62 4.68
N GLN A 1062 -15.84 25.19 4.12
CA GLN A 1062 -16.33 25.63 2.82
C GLN A 1062 -17.75 26.17 2.89
N HIS A 1063 -18.02 27.12 1.99
CA HIS A 1063 -19.13 28.07 2.08
C HIS A 1063 -20.20 27.82 1.01
N ASP A 1064 -21.43 28.27 1.24
CA ASP A 1064 -22.49 28.29 0.23
C ASP A 1064 -22.40 29.55 -0.65
N THR A 1065 -23.34 29.71 -1.58
CA THR A 1065 -23.34 30.82 -2.54
C THR A 1065 -23.55 32.19 -1.89
N ARG A 1066 -23.98 32.22 -0.62
CA ARG A 1066 -24.13 33.44 0.21
C ARG A 1066 -22.91 33.70 1.09
N GLY A 1067 -21.90 32.83 1.06
CA GLY A 1067 -20.72 32.89 1.92
C GLY A 1067 -20.91 32.33 3.34
N GLU A 1068 -22.06 31.71 3.65
CA GLU A 1068 -22.24 31.04 4.94
C GLU A 1068 -21.48 29.70 4.95
N VAL A 1069 -20.90 29.30 6.08
CA VAL A 1069 -20.31 27.96 6.23
C VAL A 1069 -21.39 26.90 6.01
N ILE A 1070 -21.09 25.91 5.16
CA ILE A 1070 -21.95 24.75 4.88
C ILE A 1070 -21.22 23.43 5.10
N PHE A 1071 -19.94 23.29 4.75
CA PHE A 1071 -19.21 22.00 4.75
C PHE A 1071 -17.91 22.04 5.57
N LEU A 1072 -17.61 20.94 6.26
CA LEU A 1072 -16.42 20.69 7.08
C LEU A 1072 -15.73 19.39 6.62
N HIS A 1073 -14.77 19.49 5.70
CA HIS A 1073 -14.05 18.36 5.12
C HIS A 1073 -12.80 18.01 5.94
N ARG A 1074 -12.72 16.81 6.52
CA ARG A 1074 -11.67 16.44 7.52
C ARG A 1074 -10.32 15.99 6.90
N ASN A 1075 -9.75 16.78 5.98
CA ASN A 1075 -8.52 16.44 5.23
C ASN A 1075 -7.33 16.00 6.12
N GLY A 1076 -7.24 16.51 7.35
CA GLY A 1076 -6.17 16.21 8.32
C GLY A 1076 -6.36 14.92 9.11
N LYS A 1077 -7.58 14.69 9.64
CA LYS A 1077 -7.90 13.56 10.54
C LYS A 1077 -9.35 13.11 10.34
N LYS A 1078 -9.49 11.97 9.68
CA LYS A 1078 -10.75 11.24 9.47
C LYS A 1078 -11.18 10.54 10.78
N LEU A 1079 -12.44 10.15 10.86
CA LEU A 1079 -13.01 9.49 12.05
C LEU A 1079 -12.82 7.97 11.98
N SER A 1080 -12.39 7.40 13.10
CA SER A 1080 -11.90 6.02 13.26
C SER A 1080 -12.64 5.19 14.31
N GLY A 1081 -13.45 5.83 15.16
CA GLY A 1081 -14.20 5.21 16.23
C GLY A 1081 -13.38 4.71 17.40
N GLU A 1082 -12.11 5.11 17.43
CA GLU A 1082 -11.15 4.78 18.48
C GLU A 1082 -10.83 6.02 19.35
N GLU A 1083 -11.51 7.15 19.14
CA GLU A 1083 -11.17 8.45 19.73
C GLU A 1083 -11.45 8.58 21.24
N ASP A 1084 -10.48 9.20 21.93
CA ASP A 1084 -10.59 9.66 23.32
C ASP A 1084 -10.97 11.15 23.32
N PHE A 1085 -12.14 11.46 23.88
CA PHE A 1085 -12.74 12.80 23.78
C PHE A 1085 -11.94 13.86 24.54
N THR A 1086 -11.08 13.46 25.46
CA THR A 1086 -10.15 14.38 26.14
C THR A 1086 -8.85 14.59 25.37
N ARG A 1087 -8.63 13.86 24.26
CA ARG A 1087 -7.38 13.79 23.50
C ARG A 1087 -7.54 13.99 21.99
N ASP A 1088 -8.75 14.01 21.47
CA ASP A 1088 -9.02 13.85 20.03
C ASP A 1088 -9.86 14.96 19.37
N HIS A 1089 -10.28 15.98 20.11
CA HIS A 1089 -10.78 17.22 19.51
C HIS A 1089 -9.66 17.88 18.68
N THR A 1090 -10.05 18.44 17.53
CA THR A 1090 -9.19 19.14 16.57
C THR A 1090 -9.72 20.51 16.16
N TRP A 1091 -10.93 20.90 16.57
CA TRP A 1091 -11.54 22.19 16.29
C TRP A 1091 -11.64 23.04 17.59
N GLY A 1092 -10.66 23.90 17.80
CA GLY A 1092 -10.66 24.93 18.85
C GLY A 1092 -10.65 26.37 18.32
N GLN A 1093 -10.26 26.57 17.06
CA GLN A 1093 -10.22 27.85 16.36
C GLN A 1093 -10.57 27.66 14.88
N LEU A 1094 -11.28 28.64 14.30
CA LEU A 1094 -11.56 28.78 12.87
C LEU A 1094 -10.70 29.92 12.29
N GLN A 1095 -9.82 29.62 11.34
CA GLN A 1095 -9.04 30.61 10.60
C GLN A 1095 -9.72 30.95 9.27
N THR A 1096 -10.21 32.19 9.15
CA THR A 1096 -10.98 32.69 8.00
C THR A 1096 -10.27 33.88 7.35
N PHE A 1097 -10.29 33.94 6.02
CA PHE A 1097 -9.73 35.04 5.24
C PHE A 1097 -10.56 36.33 5.37
N ILE A 1098 -9.90 37.49 5.35
CA ILE A 1098 -10.51 38.81 5.55
C ILE A 1098 -10.43 39.64 4.26
N PHE A 1099 -11.58 40.05 3.74
CA PHE A 1099 -11.69 41.05 2.67
C PHE A 1099 -11.79 42.47 3.25
N PRO A 1100 -11.31 43.51 2.54
CA PRO A 1100 -11.64 44.92 2.83
C PRO A 1100 -13.14 45.15 2.72
N GLU A 1101 -13.69 46.13 3.45
CA GLU A 1101 -15.15 46.32 3.61
C GLU A 1101 -15.93 46.33 2.28
N HIS A 1102 -15.44 47.04 1.26
CA HIS A 1102 -16.07 47.10 -0.08
C HIS A 1102 -16.07 45.77 -0.85
N LEU A 1103 -15.22 44.80 -0.46
CA LEU A 1103 -15.14 43.46 -1.04
C LEU A 1103 -15.68 42.36 -0.11
N VAL A 1104 -16.26 42.68 1.06
CA VAL A 1104 -16.77 41.66 1.99
C VAL A 1104 -17.95 40.89 1.39
N SER A 1105 -18.92 41.57 0.79
CA SER A 1105 -20.09 40.93 0.18
C SER A 1105 -19.70 40.02 -0.97
N VAL A 1106 -20.36 38.85 -1.09
CA VAL A 1106 -20.21 37.95 -2.25
C VAL A 1106 -20.66 38.59 -3.56
N ASP A 1107 -21.53 39.60 -3.49
CA ASP A 1107 -22.04 40.38 -4.63
C ASP A 1107 -21.14 41.56 -5.03
N ALA A 1108 -20.02 41.79 -4.32
CA ALA A 1108 -19.01 42.77 -4.73
C ALA A 1108 -18.24 42.30 -5.97
N ASP A 1109 -17.52 43.20 -6.65
CA ASP A 1109 -16.95 42.90 -7.97
C ASP A 1109 -16.09 41.62 -7.96
N PRO A 1110 -16.40 40.62 -8.80
CA PRO A 1110 -15.77 39.31 -8.74
C PRO A 1110 -14.31 39.33 -9.24
N VAL A 1111 -13.93 40.31 -10.07
CA VAL A 1111 -12.56 40.46 -10.57
C VAL A 1111 -11.68 41.09 -9.49
N GLU A 1112 -12.14 42.17 -8.85
CA GLU A 1112 -11.45 42.79 -7.71
C GLU A 1112 -11.34 41.81 -6.54
N ARG A 1113 -12.41 41.06 -6.22
CA ARG A 1113 -12.37 39.97 -5.22
C ARG A 1113 -11.34 38.91 -5.57
N TYR A 1114 -11.29 38.42 -6.81
CA TYR A 1114 -10.34 37.37 -7.19
C TYR A 1114 -8.89 37.85 -7.22
N GLU A 1115 -8.59 39.04 -7.74
CA GLU A 1115 -7.23 39.59 -7.71
C GLU A 1115 -6.76 39.89 -6.26
N PHE A 1116 -7.66 40.33 -5.37
CA PHE A 1116 -7.34 40.45 -3.94
C PHE A 1116 -6.98 39.10 -3.31
N VAL A 1117 -7.78 38.06 -3.58
CA VAL A 1117 -7.51 36.68 -3.14
C VAL A 1117 -6.17 36.19 -3.70
N LYS A 1118 -5.97 36.21 -5.02
CA LYS A 1118 -4.76 35.79 -5.73
C LYS A 1118 -3.48 36.44 -5.19
N LYS A 1119 -3.57 37.67 -4.67
CA LYS A 1119 -2.46 38.41 -4.06
C LYS A 1119 -2.22 38.09 -2.57
N PHE A 1120 -3.27 37.94 -1.76
CA PHE A 1120 -3.18 37.91 -0.30
C PHE A 1120 -3.61 36.60 0.37
N TYR A 1121 -4.42 35.76 -0.29
CA TYR A 1121 -4.85 34.46 0.21
C TYR A 1121 -3.72 33.43 0.06
N LYS A 1122 -2.94 33.25 1.13
CA LYS A 1122 -1.78 32.35 1.17
C LYS A 1122 -1.89 31.36 2.30
N VAL A 1123 -2.57 30.25 2.01
CA VAL A 1123 -2.59 29.06 2.88
C VAL A 1123 -1.30 28.28 2.67
N ASN A 1124 -0.61 27.95 3.75
CA ASN A 1124 0.56 27.08 3.73
C ASN A 1124 0.18 25.65 4.14
N ILE A 1125 0.94 24.67 3.66
CA ILE A 1125 0.90 23.28 4.14
C ILE A 1125 2.20 22.95 4.88
N PHE A 1126 2.10 22.48 6.12
CA PHE A 1126 3.27 22.26 6.99
C PHE A 1126 3.06 21.08 7.95
N LYS A 1127 4.14 20.42 8.38
CA LYS A 1127 4.05 19.32 9.36
C LYS A 1127 3.72 19.89 10.75
N GLY A 1128 2.88 19.20 11.53
CA GLY A 1128 2.44 19.63 12.87
C GLY A 1128 3.51 19.74 13.96
N GLY A 1129 4.76 19.32 13.67
CA GLY A 1129 5.90 19.55 14.55
C GLY A 1129 5.82 18.81 15.89
N LYS A 1130 6.30 19.46 16.96
CA LYS A 1130 6.10 18.97 18.34
C LYS A 1130 4.73 19.39 18.88
N GLU A 1131 4.20 20.55 18.47
CA GLU A 1131 3.04 21.13 19.15
C GLU A 1131 1.76 20.35 18.84
N PHE A 1132 1.66 19.85 17.60
CA PHE A 1132 0.54 19.07 17.10
C PHE A 1132 0.98 17.64 16.81
N VAL A 1133 1.44 16.89 17.83
CA VAL A 1133 2.04 15.54 17.69
C VAL A 1133 1.15 14.54 16.90
N LYS A 1134 -0.19 14.59 17.06
CA LYS A 1134 -1.15 13.79 16.28
C LYS A 1134 -1.32 14.25 14.81
N THR A 1135 -0.95 15.49 14.50
CA THR A 1135 -1.22 16.12 13.20
C THR A 1135 -0.12 15.85 12.19
N ARG A 1136 -0.52 15.36 11.02
CA ARG A 1136 0.39 15.10 9.90
C ARG A 1136 0.82 16.35 9.15
N MET A 1137 -0.19 17.13 8.79
CA MET A 1137 -0.16 18.27 7.90
C MET A 1137 -1.22 19.22 8.43
N CYS A 1138 -0.78 20.42 8.78
CA CYS A 1138 -1.61 21.55 9.09
C CYS A 1138 -1.82 22.38 7.82
N TYR A 1139 -2.94 23.09 7.76
CA TYR A 1139 -3.26 24.08 6.74
C TYR A 1139 -3.49 25.45 7.41
N GLY A 1140 -3.00 26.52 6.79
CA GLY A 1140 -3.32 27.91 7.17
C GLY A 1140 -2.13 28.86 7.10
N ASP A 1141 -2.30 30.05 7.65
CA ASP A 1141 -1.18 30.84 8.17
C ASP A 1141 -0.77 30.25 9.52
N ARG A 1142 0.46 29.72 9.59
CA ARG A 1142 1.00 29.03 10.77
C ARG A 1142 1.24 29.97 11.94
N TYR A 1143 1.77 31.16 11.70
CA TYR A 1143 2.25 32.06 12.76
C TYR A 1143 1.29 33.25 12.97
N MET A 1144 0.21 33.33 12.19
CA MET A 1144 -0.85 34.33 12.30
C MET A 1144 -0.32 35.77 12.05
N GLU A 1145 0.79 35.88 11.33
CA GLU A 1145 1.44 37.14 10.95
C GLU A 1145 0.64 37.91 9.88
N SER A 1146 -0.19 37.21 9.10
CA SER A 1146 -0.98 37.80 8.04
C SER A 1146 -2.23 38.48 8.58
N LYS A 1147 -2.24 39.81 8.49
CA LYS A 1147 -3.44 40.66 8.69
C LYS A 1147 -4.65 40.31 7.80
N HIS A 1148 -4.51 39.36 6.88
CA HIS A 1148 -5.57 38.87 6.00
C HIS A 1148 -6.23 37.57 6.48
N PHE A 1149 -5.80 37.02 7.62
CA PHE A 1149 -6.48 35.92 8.30
C PHE A 1149 -6.88 36.33 9.72
N ARG A 1150 -8.08 35.91 10.14
CA ARG A 1150 -8.60 36.08 11.51
C ARG A 1150 -8.88 34.72 12.10
N LEU A 1151 -8.52 34.52 13.37
CA LEU A 1151 -9.04 33.42 14.18
C LEU A 1151 -10.38 33.81 14.83
N THR A 1152 -11.28 32.85 14.92
CA THR A 1152 -12.51 32.91 15.72
C THR A 1152 -12.55 31.66 16.62
N PRO A 1153 -12.71 31.79 17.94
CA PRO A 1153 -12.83 30.65 18.84
C PRO A 1153 -13.95 29.71 18.41
N TRP A 1154 -13.69 28.40 18.41
CA TRP A 1154 -14.67 27.44 17.91
C TRP A 1154 -15.96 27.42 18.75
N GLU A 1155 -15.84 27.68 20.06
CA GLU A 1155 -16.95 27.78 21.02
C GLU A 1155 -17.93 28.94 20.72
N GLU A 1156 -17.48 29.99 20.02
CA GLU A 1156 -18.34 31.12 19.62
C GLU A 1156 -19.22 30.81 18.39
N LEU A 1157 -18.95 29.71 17.69
CA LEU A 1157 -19.64 29.35 16.46
C LEU A 1157 -20.99 28.65 16.74
N PRO A 1158 -22.02 28.85 15.90
CA PRO A 1158 -23.35 28.26 16.12
C PRO A 1158 -23.37 26.72 16.04
N TYR A 1159 -22.30 26.11 15.51
CA TYR A 1159 -22.10 24.67 15.38
C TYR A 1159 -20.92 24.15 16.24
N HIS A 1160 -20.56 24.81 17.35
CA HIS A 1160 -19.43 24.42 18.20
C HIS A 1160 -19.45 22.93 18.62
N ASN A 1161 -20.60 22.44 19.11
CA ASN A 1161 -20.81 21.04 19.55
C ASN A 1161 -20.67 19.99 18.43
N LEU A 1162 -20.44 20.41 17.18
CA LEU A 1162 -20.40 19.50 16.04
C LEU A 1162 -19.21 18.54 16.11
N GLU A 1163 -18.09 18.86 16.79
CA GLU A 1163 -17.02 17.86 16.93
C GLU A 1163 -17.37 16.71 17.88
N ASP A 1164 -17.86 17.00 19.10
CA ASP A 1164 -18.36 15.98 20.06
C ASP A 1164 -19.38 15.05 19.38
N THR A 1165 -20.31 15.67 18.67
CA THR A 1165 -21.37 15.05 17.87
C THR A 1165 -20.79 14.05 16.87
N LEU A 1166 -19.81 14.47 16.05
CA LEU A 1166 -19.16 13.61 15.07
C LEU A 1166 -18.41 12.43 15.73
N LEU A 1167 -17.83 12.66 16.91
CA LEU A 1167 -17.07 11.68 17.69
C LEU A 1167 -17.95 10.63 18.40
N ASP A 1168 -19.07 11.03 19.00
CA ASP A 1168 -19.99 10.09 19.69
C ASP A 1168 -20.55 9.07 18.71
N TYR A 1169 -20.88 9.51 17.51
CA TYR A 1169 -21.43 8.62 16.51
C TYR A 1169 -20.37 7.72 15.91
N ALA A 1170 -19.15 8.23 15.69
CA ALA A 1170 -17.98 7.42 15.38
C ALA A 1170 -17.66 6.39 16.48
N ARG A 1171 -18.12 6.57 17.73
CA ARG A 1171 -18.05 5.56 18.81
C ARG A 1171 -19.25 4.61 18.86
N ASP A 1172 -20.50 5.08 18.76
CA ASP A 1172 -21.71 4.22 18.69
C ASP A 1172 -21.53 3.12 17.65
N ALA A 1173 -20.91 3.56 16.56
CA ALA A 1173 -20.36 2.82 15.46
C ALA A 1173 -19.49 1.63 15.86
N SER A 1174 -18.32 1.88 16.47
CA SER A 1174 -17.28 0.85 16.69
C SER A 1174 -17.66 -0.24 17.71
N GLN A 1175 -18.93 -0.27 18.15
CA GLN A 1175 -19.55 -1.23 19.06
C GLN A 1175 -20.54 -2.21 18.36
N LEU A 1176 -20.85 -2.00 17.08
CA LEU A 1176 -21.78 -2.81 16.26
C LEU A 1176 -21.07 -3.96 15.52
#